data_AF-A0A2V6MB28-F1
#
_entry.id   AF-A0A2V6MB28-F1
#
_cell.length_a   1.000
_cell.length_b   1.000
_cell.length_c   1.000
_cell.angle_alpha   90.00
_cell.angle_beta   90.00
_cell.angle_gamma   90.00
#
_symmetry.space_group_name_H-M   'P 1'
#
loop_
_entity.id
_entity.type
_entity.pdbx_description
1 polymer ?
#
loop_
_entity_poly.entity_id
_entity_poly.type
_entity_poly.pdbx_seq_one_letter_code
_entity_poly.pdbx_strand_id
1 'polypeptide(L)'
;SKNRIARNFTGAGYSDTITPPVIQRNILENPGWYTAYTPYQAELAQGRLEALLNFQTMVTDLTSLDISNASLLDEATAAAEAMALCYHAATGRDSRNRFFVADNCHPQTIAVVRTRAKPLGIEIVTANFSNFEFDDTIFGALVQYPATDGVIYDYEKFAKAAHEVGALLVVAADILALALLKPPGEFGADVAVGSTQRFGVPLGFGGPHAAYIATRDQFKRHLPGRLVGVSHDVEGRPAYRLALQTREQHIRRDKATSNICTAQVLLAVIAAMYAVYHGPKGLRAVAQRVHNFTAKLAEGLRQLGFGIAYENFFDTIRVELGQASSSNLIERAERAGCNLRAAGDHAISISLDETTTDFEIETLMSIFRGTSVRDFADADVESSSFRIPHSAIRNSDFLTHPVFNTYHSETEMLRYLRRLESRDLSLCHSMIPLGSCTMKLNATAEMFPISWPEFAKLHPFAPDSQTSGYREMCDQLGGWLAEITGFAAISLQPNAGSQGEFAGLLAIREYHASRGEPHRNVCLIPQSAHGTNPASAVMAGFKVVAIATLKDGDIDLADLRAKADTHAHDLAALMVTYPSTHGVFETTIREICEIVHGHGGQVYMDGANMNAQVGLCRPGDIGADVCHLNLHKTFCIPHGGGG
;
A
#
# COMPACT_ATOMS: atom_id res chain seq x y z
N SER A 1 -22.92 11.78 -6.04
CA SER A 1 -23.26 13.01 -6.77
C SER A 1 -22.69 14.30 -6.17
N LYS A 2 -22.48 14.45 -4.84
CA LYS A 2 -21.82 15.65 -4.27
C LYS A 2 -20.33 15.76 -4.61
N ASN A 3 -19.66 14.64 -4.86
CA ASN A 3 -18.30 14.61 -5.41
C ASN A 3 -18.28 15.18 -6.83
N ARG A 4 -17.20 15.89 -7.18
CA ARG A 4 -16.96 16.41 -8.53
C ARG A 4 -15.81 15.64 -9.14
N ILE A 5 -16.06 15.02 -10.29
CA ILE A 5 -15.03 14.27 -11.02
C ILE A 5 -14.31 15.24 -11.95
N ALA A 6 -13.05 15.51 -11.66
CA ALA A 6 -12.14 16.31 -12.48
C ALA A 6 -11.11 15.39 -13.17
N ARG A 7 -10.52 15.85 -14.28
CA ARG A 7 -9.30 15.22 -14.80
C ARG A 7 -8.14 15.56 -13.88
N ASN A 8 -7.44 14.56 -13.38
CA ASN A 8 -6.38 14.75 -12.38
C ASN A 8 -5.01 14.50 -13.02
N PHE A 9 -4.13 15.50 -12.95
CA PHE A 9 -2.74 15.40 -13.40
C PHE A 9 -1.75 15.63 -12.24
N THR A 10 -2.21 15.36 -11.02
CA THR A 10 -1.46 15.59 -9.77
C THR A 10 -0.29 14.61 -9.60
N GLY A 11 -0.45 13.37 -10.09
CA GLY A 11 0.53 12.30 -9.93
C GLY A 11 0.75 11.93 -8.47
N ALA A 12 2.00 11.98 -8.01
CA ALA A 12 2.36 11.64 -6.63
C ALA A 12 2.00 10.19 -6.24
N GLY A 13 2.18 9.23 -7.17
CA GLY A 13 1.94 7.80 -6.95
C GLY A 13 0.54 7.30 -7.36
N TYR A 14 -0.32 8.18 -7.87
CA TYR A 14 -1.66 7.83 -8.35
C TYR A 14 -1.91 8.43 -9.74
N SER A 15 -2.31 7.58 -10.68
CA SER A 15 -2.56 7.96 -12.08
C SER A 15 -3.83 7.30 -12.56
N ASP A 16 -4.69 8.01 -13.30
CA ASP A 16 -5.92 7.38 -13.79
C ASP A 16 -5.58 6.25 -14.79
N THR A 17 -6.42 5.24 -14.84
CA THR A 17 -6.22 4.05 -15.66
C THR A 17 -7.56 3.54 -16.16
N ILE A 18 -7.49 2.75 -17.23
CA ILE A 18 -8.63 2.06 -17.79
C ILE A 18 -8.67 0.66 -17.20
N THR A 19 -9.58 0.41 -16.25
CA THR A 19 -9.91 -0.95 -15.85
C THR A 19 -10.57 -1.67 -17.03
N PRO A 20 -9.98 -2.74 -17.60
CA PRO A 20 -10.58 -3.43 -18.72
C PRO A 20 -11.98 -3.96 -18.31
N PRO A 21 -13.05 -3.70 -19.09
CA PRO A 21 -14.41 -4.06 -18.69
C PRO A 21 -14.57 -5.55 -18.37
N VAL A 22 -13.86 -6.43 -19.07
CA VAL A 22 -13.85 -7.88 -18.80
C VAL A 22 -13.28 -8.20 -17.41
N ILE A 23 -12.30 -7.44 -16.91
CA ILE A 23 -11.70 -7.60 -15.59
C ILE A 23 -12.61 -6.99 -14.51
N GLN A 24 -13.14 -5.78 -14.75
CA GLN A 24 -14.09 -5.15 -13.83
C GLN A 24 -15.28 -6.07 -13.56
N ARG A 25 -15.94 -6.53 -14.62
CA ARG A 25 -17.16 -7.33 -14.52
C ARG A 25 -16.92 -8.73 -13.95
N ASN A 26 -15.84 -9.39 -14.35
CA ASN A 26 -15.62 -10.81 -14.04
C ASN A 26 -14.68 -11.07 -12.86
N ILE A 27 -14.09 -10.02 -12.27
CA ILE A 27 -13.28 -10.09 -11.03
C ILE A 27 -13.83 -9.15 -9.96
N LEU A 28 -13.75 -7.82 -10.18
CA LEU A 28 -14.11 -6.83 -9.16
C LEU A 28 -15.59 -6.94 -8.76
N GLU A 29 -16.47 -7.15 -9.74
CA GLU A 29 -17.92 -7.27 -9.55
C GLU A 29 -18.41 -8.73 -9.47
N ASN A 30 -17.49 -9.70 -9.35
CA ASN A 30 -17.81 -11.12 -9.29
C ASN A 30 -17.59 -11.70 -7.88
N PRO A 31 -18.66 -12.11 -7.15
CA PRO A 31 -18.53 -12.68 -5.81
C PRO A 31 -17.74 -13.99 -5.77
N GLY A 32 -17.58 -14.68 -6.90
CA GLY A 32 -16.69 -15.83 -7.02
C GLY A 32 -15.23 -15.51 -6.67
N TRP A 33 -14.80 -14.27 -6.92
CA TRP A 33 -13.43 -13.79 -6.66
C TRP A 33 -13.27 -13.06 -5.33
N TYR A 34 -14.24 -12.23 -4.93
CA TYR A 34 -14.06 -11.36 -3.76
C TYR A 34 -14.56 -11.94 -2.44
N THR A 35 -15.35 -13.02 -2.42
CA THR A 35 -15.94 -13.51 -1.16
C THR A 35 -15.07 -14.53 -0.40
N ALA A 36 -14.12 -15.18 -1.06
CA ALA A 36 -13.17 -16.05 -0.37
C ALA A 36 -12.16 -15.22 0.45
N TYR A 37 -11.43 -15.86 1.36
CA TYR A 37 -10.34 -15.22 2.10
C TYR A 37 -8.99 -15.85 1.78
N THR A 38 -7.97 -15.52 2.59
CA THR A 38 -6.59 -16.01 2.45
C THR A 38 -6.56 -17.50 2.08
N PRO A 39 -5.74 -17.91 1.10
CA PRO A 39 -5.69 -19.29 0.60
C PRO A 39 -4.99 -20.24 1.58
N TYR A 40 -5.51 -20.36 2.81
CA TYR A 40 -5.00 -21.27 3.84
C TYR A 40 -5.19 -22.74 3.43
N GLN A 41 -6.31 -23.05 2.78
CA GLN A 41 -6.60 -24.36 2.19
C GLN A 41 -6.26 -24.30 0.70
N ALA A 42 -5.01 -24.65 0.35
CA ALA A 42 -4.46 -24.40 -0.98
C ALA A 42 -5.18 -25.20 -2.08
N GLU A 43 -5.63 -26.40 -1.75
CA GLU A 43 -6.34 -27.33 -2.65
C GLU A 43 -7.67 -26.75 -3.14
N LEU A 44 -8.26 -25.82 -2.38
CA LEU A 44 -9.52 -25.13 -2.69
C LEU A 44 -9.30 -23.65 -3.09
N ALA A 45 -8.08 -23.33 -3.52
CA ALA A 45 -7.63 -21.97 -3.78
C ALA A 45 -6.62 -21.85 -4.93
N GLN A 46 -6.52 -22.86 -5.80
CA GLN A 46 -5.50 -22.90 -6.85
C GLN A 46 -5.68 -21.77 -7.87
N GLY A 47 -6.91 -21.28 -8.09
CA GLY A 47 -7.22 -20.18 -8.98
C GLY A 47 -6.57 -18.88 -8.55
N ARG A 48 -6.89 -18.40 -7.34
CA ARG A 48 -6.27 -17.17 -6.82
C ARG A 48 -4.79 -17.32 -6.50
N LEU A 49 -4.32 -18.52 -6.14
CA LEU A 49 -2.88 -18.78 -5.98
C LEU A 49 -2.13 -18.67 -7.32
N GLU A 50 -2.69 -19.17 -8.43
CA GLU A 50 -2.12 -18.98 -9.76
C GLU A 50 -2.10 -17.49 -10.15
N ALA A 51 -3.20 -16.77 -9.91
CA ALA A 51 -3.27 -15.33 -10.18
C ALA A 51 -2.24 -14.51 -9.37
N LEU A 52 -2.01 -14.86 -8.11
CA LEU A 52 -0.97 -14.24 -7.27
C LEU A 52 0.44 -14.65 -7.71
N LEU A 53 0.64 -15.85 -8.25
CA LEU A 53 1.91 -16.23 -8.86
C LEU A 53 2.17 -15.44 -10.16
N ASN A 54 1.13 -15.16 -10.94
CA ASN A 54 1.22 -14.26 -12.09
C ASN A 54 1.59 -12.84 -11.63
N PHE A 55 1.00 -12.33 -10.54
CA PHE A 55 1.38 -11.04 -9.95
C PHE A 55 2.86 -11.01 -9.57
N GLN A 56 3.33 -12.03 -8.84
CA GLN A 56 4.75 -12.14 -8.45
C GLN A 56 5.67 -12.16 -9.67
N THR A 57 5.33 -12.97 -10.68
CA THR A 57 6.11 -13.10 -11.92
C THR A 57 6.15 -11.78 -12.69
N MET A 58 5.02 -11.08 -12.76
CA MET A 58 4.92 -9.75 -13.38
C MET A 58 5.84 -8.75 -12.69
N VAL A 59 5.82 -8.70 -11.35
CA VAL A 59 6.69 -7.80 -10.59
C VAL A 59 8.16 -8.17 -10.75
N THR A 60 8.54 -9.45 -10.66
CA THR A 60 9.94 -9.88 -10.81
C THR A 60 10.48 -9.54 -12.20
N ASP A 61 9.70 -9.80 -13.25
CA ASP A 61 10.09 -9.48 -14.63
C ASP A 61 10.22 -7.97 -14.86
N LEU A 62 9.27 -7.17 -14.36
CA LEU A 62 9.30 -5.72 -14.54
C LEU A 62 10.41 -5.05 -13.74
N THR A 63 10.73 -5.55 -12.55
CA THR A 63 11.78 -4.99 -11.67
C THR A 63 13.17 -5.59 -11.90
N SER A 64 13.27 -6.70 -12.65
CA SER A 64 14.49 -7.51 -12.82
C SER A 64 15.09 -7.96 -11.48
N LEU A 65 14.24 -8.27 -10.49
CA LEU A 65 14.61 -8.83 -9.19
C LEU A 65 14.12 -10.27 -9.05
N ASP A 66 14.70 -11.02 -8.11
CA ASP A 66 14.60 -12.48 -8.09
C ASP A 66 13.29 -13.00 -7.51
N ILE A 67 12.70 -12.26 -6.55
CA ILE A 67 11.50 -12.69 -5.83
C ILE A 67 10.61 -11.51 -5.46
N SER A 68 9.29 -11.68 -5.61
CA SER A 68 8.26 -10.73 -5.16
C SER A 68 7.28 -11.40 -4.22
N ASN A 69 6.70 -10.63 -3.30
CA ASN A 69 5.62 -11.11 -2.43
C ASN A 69 4.25 -11.05 -3.13
N ALA A 70 3.20 -11.51 -2.44
CA ALA A 70 1.81 -11.51 -2.89
C ALA A 70 1.02 -10.28 -2.37
N SER A 71 1.62 -9.10 -2.57
CA SER A 71 1.18 -7.73 -2.23
C SER A 71 1.49 -7.21 -0.82
N LEU A 72 1.55 -5.89 -0.73
CA LEU A 72 1.49 -5.05 0.48
C LEU A 72 0.35 -4.04 0.36
N LEU A 73 0.19 -3.19 1.38
CA LEU A 73 -0.99 -2.34 1.58
C LEU A 73 -1.04 -1.10 0.68
N ASP A 74 0.08 -0.40 0.54
CA ASP A 74 0.28 0.78 -0.31
C ASP A 74 1.79 1.04 -0.49
N GLU A 75 2.17 1.95 -1.40
CA GLU A 75 3.57 2.24 -1.70
C GLU A 75 4.35 2.75 -0.46
N ALA A 76 3.71 3.60 0.34
CA ALA A 76 4.36 4.25 1.47
C ALA A 76 4.69 3.25 2.58
N THR A 77 3.79 2.31 2.86
CA THR A 77 4.02 1.20 3.77
C THR A 77 4.99 0.18 3.18
N ALA A 78 4.97 -0.09 1.87
CA ALA A 78 5.96 -0.93 1.21
C ALA A 78 7.39 -0.38 1.34
N ALA A 79 7.56 0.93 1.19
CA ALA A 79 8.85 1.60 1.40
C ALA A 79 9.33 1.48 2.87
N ALA A 80 8.42 1.59 3.84
CA ALA A 80 8.76 1.38 5.24
C ALA A 80 9.12 -0.09 5.56
N GLU A 81 8.43 -1.04 4.93
CA GLU A 81 8.77 -2.46 5.03
C GLU A 81 10.13 -2.77 4.38
N ALA A 82 10.47 -2.11 3.28
CA ALA A 82 11.80 -2.21 2.68
C ALA A 82 12.89 -1.65 3.61
N MET A 83 12.64 -0.53 4.29
CA MET A 83 13.55 -0.04 5.35
C MET A 83 13.73 -1.09 6.47
N ALA A 84 12.64 -1.70 6.95
CA ALA A 84 12.70 -2.74 7.98
C ALA A 84 13.47 -3.99 7.49
N LEU A 85 13.25 -4.41 6.25
CA LEU A 85 14.01 -5.48 5.60
C LEU A 85 15.50 -5.16 5.59
N CYS A 86 15.88 -3.95 5.15
CA CYS A 86 17.28 -3.52 5.13
C CYS A 86 17.89 -3.49 6.53
N TYR A 87 17.16 -2.97 7.52
CA TYR A 87 17.59 -2.93 8.91
C TYR A 87 17.85 -4.34 9.48
N HIS A 88 17.02 -5.31 9.12
CA HIS A 88 17.20 -6.70 9.54
C HIS A 88 18.27 -7.46 8.74
N ALA A 89 18.48 -7.11 7.48
CA ALA A 89 19.48 -7.74 6.62
C ALA A 89 20.90 -7.21 6.87
N ALA A 90 21.05 -5.97 7.31
CA ALA A 90 22.35 -5.37 7.60
C ALA A 90 23.10 -6.08 8.75
N THR A 91 24.38 -6.35 8.54
CA THR A 91 25.33 -6.88 9.54
C THR A 91 25.89 -5.73 10.40
N GLY A 92 26.36 -6.01 11.62
CA GLY A 92 26.98 -4.99 12.49
C GLY A 92 26.01 -3.92 13.02
N ARG A 93 24.79 -4.33 13.41
CA ARG A 93 23.67 -3.44 13.76
C ARG A 93 23.96 -2.39 14.83
N ASP A 94 24.85 -2.69 15.77
CA ASP A 94 25.10 -1.81 16.93
C ASP A 94 25.69 -0.45 16.54
N SER A 95 26.29 -0.32 15.33
CA SER A 95 26.80 0.95 14.80
C SER A 95 25.97 1.53 13.64
N ARG A 96 24.91 0.84 13.17
CA ARG A 96 24.16 1.18 11.95
C ARG A 96 22.69 1.48 12.25
N ASN A 97 22.38 2.76 12.41
CA ASN A 97 21.03 3.20 12.80
C ASN A 97 20.46 4.33 11.91
N ARG A 98 21.14 4.69 10.81
CA ARG A 98 20.72 5.74 9.89
C ARG A 98 20.21 5.14 8.57
N PHE A 99 19.10 5.68 8.07
CA PHE A 99 18.52 5.32 6.77
C PHE A 99 18.36 6.57 5.92
N PHE A 100 18.92 6.56 4.72
CA PHE A 100 18.80 7.66 3.78
C PHE A 100 17.46 7.60 3.03
N VAL A 101 16.82 8.74 2.83
CA VAL A 101 15.63 8.88 1.99
C VAL A 101 15.82 10.09 1.08
N ALA A 102 15.73 9.90 -0.24
CA ALA A 102 15.82 11.00 -1.18
C ALA A 102 14.67 12.01 -0.95
N ASP A 103 15.00 13.30 -0.97
CA ASP A 103 14.03 14.39 -0.77
C ASP A 103 12.98 14.51 -1.89
N ASN A 104 13.23 13.84 -3.02
CA ASN A 104 12.37 13.75 -4.19
C ASN A 104 11.56 12.45 -4.28
N CYS A 105 11.52 11.64 -3.21
CA CYS A 105 10.48 10.63 -3.03
C CYS A 105 9.10 11.30 -2.86
N HIS A 106 8.03 10.53 -3.04
CA HIS A 106 6.69 11.07 -2.79
C HIS A 106 6.54 11.51 -1.31
N PRO A 107 5.96 12.70 -1.02
CA PRO A 107 5.90 13.23 0.34
C PRO A 107 5.25 12.30 1.35
N GLN A 108 4.18 11.61 0.95
CA GLN A 108 3.49 10.63 1.81
C GLN A 108 4.36 9.39 2.09
N THR A 109 5.19 8.96 1.14
CA THR A 109 6.16 7.87 1.33
C THR A 109 7.18 8.27 2.39
N ILE A 110 7.76 9.47 2.28
CA ILE A 110 8.71 10.01 3.27
C ILE A 110 8.05 10.08 4.66
N ALA A 111 6.81 10.55 4.74
CA ALA A 111 6.08 10.67 6.01
C ALA A 111 5.84 9.32 6.70
N VAL A 112 5.42 8.28 5.95
CA VAL A 112 5.20 6.94 6.51
C VAL A 112 6.51 6.27 6.92
N VAL A 113 7.57 6.40 6.13
CA VAL A 113 8.91 5.88 6.48
C VAL A 113 9.41 6.50 7.78
N ARG A 114 9.31 7.84 7.94
CA ARG A 114 9.66 8.54 9.18
C ARG A 114 8.82 8.08 10.37
N THR A 115 7.52 7.90 10.16
CA THR A 115 6.60 7.44 11.21
C THR A 115 6.96 6.04 11.70
N ARG A 116 7.38 5.16 10.79
CA ARG A 116 7.82 3.77 11.09
C ARG A 116 9.19 3.71 11.74
N ALA A 117 10.08 4.64 11.40
CA ALA A 117 11.42 4.74 11.95
C ALA A 117 11.44 5.24 13.41
N LYS A 118 10.63 6.26 13.72
CA LYS A 118 10.57 6.93 15.04
C LYS A 118 10.43 5.98 16.25
N PRO A 119 9.54 4.96 16.26
CA PRO A 119 9.43 4.03 17.39
C PRO A 119 10.64 3.11 17.57
N LEU A 120 11.35 2.82 16.48
CA LEU A 120 12.51 1.93 16.48
C LEU A 120 13.82 2.67 16.77
N GLY A 121 13.76 4.00 16.92
CA GLY A 121 14.94 4.84 17.11
C GLY A 121 15.78 5.03 15.85
N ILE A 122 15.30 4.61 14.68
CA ILE A 122 16.01 4.77 13.40
C ILE A 122 16.02 6.25 13.00
N GLU A 123 17.20 6.77 12.68
CA GLU A 123 17.37 8.13 12.20
C GLU A 123 17.17 8.17 10.68
N ILE A 124 16.21 8.99 10.22
CA ILE A 124 15.98 9.23 8.79
C ILE A 124 16.77 10.45 8.34
N VAL A 125 17.68 10.24 7.39
CA VAL A 125 18.44 11.32 6.74
C VAL A 125 17.75 11.64 5.41
N THR A 126 17.09 12.80 5.32
CA THR A 126 16.46 13.25 4.08
C THR A 126 17.30 14.32 3.41
N ALA A 127 17.82 14.03 2.22
CA ALA A 127 18.63 14.95 1.44
C ALA A 127 18.60 14.61 -0.06
N ASN A 128 19.19 15.47 -0.88
CA ASN A 128 19.40 15.20 -2.29
C ASN A 128 20.46 14.09 -2.45
N PHE A 129 20.13 13.04 -3.20
CA PHE A 129 21.02 11.89 -3.39
C PHE A 129 22.35 12.23 -4.07
N SER A 130 22.41 13.28 -4.90
CA SER A 130 23.61 13.66 -5.66
C SER A 130 24.72 14.23 -4.77
N ASN A 131 24.37 14.77 -3.59
CA ASN A 131 25.30 15.37 -2.65
C ASN A 131 25.49 14.51 -1.38
N PHE A 132 24.91 13.31 -1.37
CA PHE A 132 24.95 12.44 -0.21
C PHE A 132 26.17 11.53 -0.26
N GLU A 133 26.96 11.54 0.82
CA GLU A 133 28.10 10.65 1.00
C GLU A 133 27.74 9.55 2.00
N PHE A 134 28.01 8.31 1.62
CA PHE A 134 27.77 7.17 2.50
C PHE A 134 28.88 7.03 3.53
N ASP A 135 28.48 6.74 4.78
CA ASP A 135 29.36 6.35 5.86
C ASP A 135 28.94 4.97 6.41
N ASP A 136 29.69 4.45 7.38
CA ASP A 136 29.46 3.13 7.97
C ASP A 136 28.25 3.06 8.94
N THR A 137 27.57 4.19 9.16
CA THR A 137 26.36 4.29 10.01
C THR A 137 25.06 4.07 9.23
N ILE A 138 25.12 4.15 7.89
CA ILE A 138 23.97 3.97 7.00
C ILE A 138 23.76 2.49 6.70
N PHE A 139 22.55 1.99 6.94
CA PHE A 139 22.21 0.59 6.60
C PHE A 139 21.44 0.46 5.28
N GLY A 140 20.88 1.55 4.77
CA GLY A 140 20.18 1.54 3.49
C GLY A 140 19.77 2.92 3.02
N ALA A 141 19.32 2.97 1.77
CA ALA A 141 18.90 4.19 1.09
C ALA A 141 17.63 3.93 0.27
N LEU A 142 16.67 4.86 0.34
CA LEU A 142 15.47 4.88 -0.49
C LEU A 142 15.55 6.00 -1.52
N VAL A 143 15.37 5.65 -2.80
CA VAL A 143 15.24 6.59 -3.93
C VAL A 143 13.96 6.32 -4.72
N GLN A 144 13.48 7.30 -5.49
CA GLN A 144 12.30 7.17 -6.35
C GLN A 144 12.68 7.17 -7.84
N TYR A 145 12.01 6.33 -8.65
CA TYR A 145 12.31 6.15 -10.07
C TYR A 145 11.06 5.90 -10.95
N PRO A 146 10.59 6.88 -11.74
CA PRO A 146 11.03 8.28 -11.79
C PRO A 146 10.80 9.03 -10.47
N ALA A 147 11.47 10.17 -10.28
CA ALA A 147 11.29 10.99 -9.08
C ALA A 147 9.89 11.61 -8.99
N THR A 148 9.54 12.17 -7.82
CA THR A 148 8.21 12.74 -7.59
C THR A 148 7.82 13.91 -8.51
N ASP A 149 8.80 14.57 -9.11
CA ASP A 149 8.66 15.67 -10.08
C ASP A 149 9.00 15.23 -11.52
N GLY A 150 9.13 13.92 -11.73
CA GLY A 150 9.13 13.26 -13.04
C GLY A 150 10.50 12.99 -13.67
N VAL A 151 11.57 13.55 -13.11
CA VAL A 151 12.91 13.36 -13.64
C VAL A 151 13.39 11.92 -13.50
N ILE A 152 14.10 11.46 -14.53
CA ILE A 152 14.77 10.16 -14.56
C ILE A 152 16.25 10.35 -14.21
N TYR A 153 16.67 9.79 -13.08
CA TYR A 153 18.07 9.77 -12.65
C TYR A 153 18.75 8.43 -12.94
N ASP A 154 20.07 8.47 -13.12
CA ASP A 154 20.92 7.29 -13.12
C ASP A 154 21.48 7.06 -11.71
N TYR A 155 21.01 5.99 -11.07
CA TYR A 155 21.40 5.62 -9.71
C TYR A 155 22.54 4.60 -9.65
N GLU A 156 23.16 4.18 -10.76
CA GLU A 156 24.20 3.13 -10.72
C GLU A 156 25.39 3.48 -9.83
N LYS A 157 25.85 4.74 -9.89
CA LYS A 157 26.95 5.21 -9.03
C LYS A 157 26.54 5.28 -7.57
N PHE A 158 25.31 5.70 -7.31
CA PHE A 158 24.75 5.78 -5.96
C PHE A 158 24.59 4.38 -5.35
N ALA A 159 24.13 3.40 -6.13
CA ALA A 159 24.05 1.99 -5.74
C ALA A 159 25.42 1.44 -5.34
N LYS A 160 26.45 1.67 -6.18
CA LYS A 160 27.83 1.26 -5.88
C LYS A 160 28.35 1.85 -4.57
N ALA A 161 28.16 3.16 -4.37
CA ALA A 161 28.58 3.83 -3.14
C ALA A 161 27.86 3.28 -1.88
N ALA A 162 26.56 2.97 -1.99
CA ALA A 162 25.81 2.31 -0.92
C ALA A 162 26.41 0.93 -0.59
N HIS A 163 26.69 0.12 -1.62
CA HIS A 163 27.24 -1.23 -1.45
C HIS A 163 28.67 -1.24 -0.91
N GLU A 164 29.50 -0.24 -1.22
CA GLU A 164 30.87 -0.10 -0.70
C GLU A 164 30.91 0.00 0.83
N VAL A 165 29.90 0.64 1.44
CA VAL A 165 29.75 0.67 2.91
C VAL A 165 28.86 -0.48 3.43
N GLY A 166 28.36 -1.36 2.56
CA GLY A 166 27.46 -2.46 2.90
C GLY A 166 26.03 -2.03 3.25
N ALA A 167 25.59 -0.86 2.80
CA ALA A 167 24.20 -0.42 2.83
C ALA A 167 23.43 -1.04 1.64
N LEU A 168 22.11 -1.17 1.76
CA LEU A 168 21.25 -1.69 0.70
C LEU A 168 20.49 -0.57 -0.02
N LEU A 169 20.29 -0.71 -1.33
CA LEU A 169 19.52 0.24 -2.14
C LEU A 169 18.08 -0.22 -2.35
N VAL A 170 17.14 0.61 -1.91
CA VAL A 170 15.70 0.49 -2.15
C VAL A 170 15.27 1.50 -3.21
N VAL A 171 14.52 1.03 -4.21
CA VAL A 171 13.97 1.88 -5.27
C VAL A 171 12.44 1.80 -5.26
N ALA A 172 11.77 2.92 -4.96
CA ALA A 172 10.34 3.07 -5.21
C ALA A 172 10.13 3.40 -6.70
N ALA A 173 9.62 2.44 -7.48
CA ALA A 173 9.53 2.54 -8.93
C ALA A 173 8.09 2.45 -9.46
N ASP A 174 7.80 3.23 -10.50
CA ASP A 174 6.51 3.16 -11.19
C ASP A 174 6.45 1.93 -12.11
N ILE A 175 5.49 1.04 -11.87
CA ILE A 175 5.41 -0.24 -12.56
C ILE A 175 5.18 -0.13 -14.07
N LEU A 176 4.50 0.92 -14.55
CA LEU A 176 4.28 1.15 -15.99
C LEU A 176 5.52 1.75 -16.64
N ALA A 177 6.20 2.67 -15.95
CA ALA A 177 7.45 3.26 -16.42
C ALA A 177 8.49 2.17 -16.70
N LEU A 178 8.54 1.11 -15.88
CA LEU A 178 9.43 -0.05 -16.07
C LEU A 178 9.18 -0.85 -17.36
N ALA A 179 8.10 -0.61 -18.10
CA ALA A 179 7.93 -1.19 -19.45
C ALA A 179 8.87 -0.55 -20.50
N LEU A 180 9.34 0.69 -20.23
CA LEU A 180 10.27 1.46 -21.06
C LEU A 180 11.61 1.72 -20.39
N LEU A 181 11.65 1.79 -19.06
CA LEU A 181 12.84 2.15 -18.29
C LEU A 181 13.67 0.93 -17.88
N LYS A 182 14.99 1.08 -17.94
CA LYS A 182 15.96 0.14 -17.37
C LYS A 182 15.53 -0.13 -15.92
N PRO A 183 15.23 -1.38 -15.56
CA PRO A 183 14.60 -1.68 -14.28
C PRO A 183 15.60 -1.73 -13.12
N PRO A 184 15.12 -1.56 -11.87
CA PRO A 184 15.97 -1.44 -10.68
C PRO A 184 17.03 -2.54 -10.51
N GLY A 185 16.66 -3.79 -10.78
CA GLY A 185 17.58 -4.91 -10.65
C GLY A 185 18.79 -4.85 -11.59
N GLU A 186 18.70 -4.13 -12.71
CA GLU A 186 19.77 -4.00 -13.70
C GLU A 186 20.75 -2.85 -13.40
N PHE A 187 20.42 -1.96 -12.46
CA PHE A 187 21.32 -0.88 -12.02
C PHE A 187 21.73 -1.00 -10.54
N GLY A 188 21.51 -2.16 -9.93
CA GLY A 188 22.05 -2.50 -8.62
C GLY A 188 21.10 -2.29 -7.45
N ALA A 189 19.78 -2.19 -7.67
CA ALA A 189 18.85 -2.24 -6.54
C ALA A 189 18.87 -3.60 -5.84
N ASP A 190 18.69 -3.58 -4.51
CA ASP A 190 18.50 -4.75 -3.66
C ASP A 190 17.02 -5.05 -3.46
N VAL A 191 16.22 -3.99 -3.35
CA VAL A 191 14.77 -4.02 -3.15
C VAL A 191 14.11 -3.01 -4.09
N ALA A 192 13.00 -3.40 -4.71
CA ALA A 192 12.12 -2.48 -5.42
C ALA A 192 10.71 -2.54 -4.82
N VAL A 193 10.10 -1.37 -4.64
CA VAL A 193 8.73 -1.21 -4.14
C VAL A 193 7.94 -0.27 -5.04
N GLY A 194 6.61 -0.27 -4.92
CA GLY A 194 5.76 0.65 -5.67
C GLY A 194 4.30 0.24 -5.62
N SER A 195 3.44 1.04 -6.23
CA SER A 195 2.03 0.70 -6.45
C SER A 195 1.82 0.02 -7.79
N THR A 196 0.94 -0.99 -7.85
CA THR A 196 0.43 -1.52 -9.12
C THR A 196 -0.92 -0.92 -9.52
N GLN A 197 -1.32 0.22 -8.92
CA GLN A 197 -2.62 0.86 -9.15
C GLN A 197 -2.91 1.11 -10.64
N ARG A 198 -1.96 1.71 -11.36
CA ARG A 198 -2.13 2.08 -12.76
C ARG A 198 -2.15 0.89 -13.73
N PHE A 199 -2.12 -0.34 -13.23
CA PHE A 199 -2.45 -1.55 -13.99
C PHE A 199 -3.93 -1.90 -13.79
N GLY A 200 -4.80 -0.99 -14.26
CA GLY A 200 -6.23 -1.23 -14.34
C GLY A 200 -6.99 -1.19 -13.02
N VAL A 201 -6.41 -0.71 -11.92
CA VAL A 201 -7.14 -0.52 -10.64
C VAL A 201 -7.59 0.95 -10.52
N PRO A 202 -8.87 1.25 -10.23
CA PRO A 202 -9.34 2.63 -10.13
C PRO A 202 -8.59 3.46 -9.06
N LEU A 203 -8.57 4.79 -9.20
CA LEU A 203 -7.94 5.70 -8.22
C LEU A 203 -8.49 5.53 -6.80
N GLY A 204 -9.80 5.32 -6.67
CA GLY A 204 -10.46 4.94 -5.41
C GLY A 204 -10.30 5.95 -4.26
N PHE A 205 -9.99 7.22 -4.56
CA PHE A 205 -9.67 8.24 -3.56
C PHE A 205 -8.58 7.80 -2.56
N GLY A 206 -7.62 6.99 -3.05
CA GLY A 206 -6.48 6.50 -2.29
C GLY A 206 -6.35 4.98 -2.20
N GLY A 207 -7.41 4.22 -2.52
CA GLY A 207 -7.33 2.76 -2.52
C GLY A 207 -8.68 2.06 -2.71
N PRO A 208 -8.68 0.72 -2.61
CA PRO A 208 -7.52 -0.13 -2.32
C PRO A 208 -6.63 -0.36 -3.55
N HIS A 209 -5.31 -0.47 -3.34
CA HIS A 209 -4.32 -0.78 -4.38
C HIS A 209 -3.29 -1.76 -3.86
N ALA A 210 -2.94 -2.77 -4.65
CA ALA A 210 -1.82 -3.64 -4.30
C ALA A 210 -0.50 -2.90 -4.47
N ALA A 211 0.27 -2.77 -3.39
CA ALA A 211 1.67 -2.43 -3.50
C ALA A 211 2.49 -3.69 -3.74
N TYR A 212 3.59 -3.56 -4.47
CA TYR A 212 4.56 -4.63 -4.66
C TYR A 212 5.81 -4.40 -3.80
N ILE A 213 6.47 -5.51 -3.46
CA ILE A 213 7.85 -5.52 -2.99
C ILE A 213 8.55 -6.69 -3.65
N ALA A 214 9.67 -6.41 -4.31
CA ALA A 214 10.58 -7.39 -4.87
C ALA A 214 11.99 -7.19 -4.33
N THR A 215 12.76 -8.26 -4.24
CA THR A 215 14.10 -8.26 -3.65
C THR A 215 14.99 -9.33 -4.27
N ARG A 216 16.29 -9.28 -3.99
CA ARG A 216 17.23 -10.39 -4.27
C ARG A 216 16.89 -11.66 -3.47
N ASP A 217 17.14 -12.84 -4.04
CA ASP A 217 16.80 -14.14 -3.43
C ASP A 217 17.43 -14.32 -2.04
N GLN A 218 18.65 -13.78 -1.84
CA GLN A 218 19.35 -13.84 -0.56
C GLN A 218 18.56 -13.21 0.61
N PHE A 219 17.65 -12.28 0.33
CA PHE A 219 16.84 -11.59 1.33
C PHE A 219 15.44 -12.18 1.51
N LYS A 220 15.09 -13.29 0.83
CA LYS A 220 13.74 -13.88 0.87
C LYS A 220 13.22 -14.23 2.27
N ARG A 221 14.13 -14.49 3.22
CA ARG A 221 13.77 -14.78 4.63
C ARG A 221 13.32 -13.54 5.42
N HIS A 222 13.61 -12.35 4.90
CA HIS A 222 13.20 -11.07 5.46
C HIS A 222 12.00 -10.44 4.74
N LEU A 223 11.54 -11.05 3.64
CA LEU A 223 10.42 -10.54 2.86
C LEU A 223 9.14 -10.44 3.72
N PRO A 224 8.43 -9.30 3.72
CA PRO A 224 7.17 -9.13 4.44
C PRO A 224 6.01 -9.77 3.69
N GLY A 225 4.99 -10.18 4.44
CA GLY A 225 3.74 -10.71 3.88
C GLY A 225 3.85 -12.07 3.19
N ARG A 226 2.77 -12.42 2.50
CA ARG A 226 2.60 -13.72 1.85
C ARG A 226 3.48 -13.86 0.62
N LEU A 227 3.83 -15.11 0.32
CA LEU A 227 4.56 -15.49 -0.88
C LEU A 227 3.95 -16.78 -1.41
N VAL A 228 3.53 -16.81 -2.67
CA VAL A 228 3.11 -18.03 -3.36
C VAL A 228 4.34 -18.75 -3.90
N GLY A 229 4.40 -20.07 -3.69
CA GLY A 229 5.42 -20.94 -4.25
C GLY A 229 4.81 -22.12 -4.99
N VAL A 230 5.54 -22.61 -5.99
CA VAL A 230 5.24 -23.86 -6.69
C VAL A 230 5.70 -25.05 -5.84
N SER A 231 4.86 -26.06 -5.73
CA SER A 231 5.06 -27.31 -5.02
C SER A 231 4.48 -28.46 -5.85
N HIS A 232 4.44 -29.67 -5.29
CA HIS A 232 3.75 -30.82 -5.86
C HIS A 232 2.69 -31.35 -4.90
N ASP A 233 1.62 -31.92 -5.42
CA ASP A 233 0.61 -32.66 -4.64
C ASP A 233 1.03 -34.13 -4.39
N VAL A 234 0.14 -34.92 -3.78
CA VAL A 234 0.39 -36.33 -3.47
C VAL A 234 0.54 -37.23 -4.69
N GLU A 235 0.08 -36.78 -5.88
CA GLU A 235 0.23 -37.48 -7.16
C GLU A 235 1.43 -36.97 -7.97
N GLY A 236 2.21 -36.01 -7.42
CA GLY A 236 3.36 -35.41 -8.08
C GLY A 236 3.00 -34.33 -9.11
N ARG A 237 1.75 -33.86 -9.15
CA ARG A 237 1.33 -32.78 -10.07
C ARG A 237 1.77 -31.42 -9.51
N PRO A 238 2.22 -30.47 -10.35
CA PRO A 238 2.48 -29.10 -9.91
C PRO A 238 1.24 -28.47 -9.26
N ALA A 239 1.43 -27.87 -8.09
CA ALA A 239 0.40 -27.18 -7.33
C ALA A 239 0.98 -25.95 -6.62
N TYR A 240 0.16 -24.96 -6.35
CA TYR A 240 0.57 -23.72 -5.70
C TYR A 240 0.21 -23.73 -4.21
N ARG A 241 1.01 -23.07 -3.37
CA ARG A 241 0.69 -22.84 -1.95
C ARG A 241 1.37 -21.59 -1.42
N LEU A 242 0.94 -21.10 -0.26
CA LEU A 242 1.72 -20.14 0.51
C LEU A 242 3.03 -20.79 1.00
N ALA A 243 4.15 -20.12 0.75
CA ALA A 243 5.50 -20.58 1.00
C ALA A 243 6.21 -19.72 2.06
N LEU A 244 7.16 -20.34 2.77
CA LEU A 244 7.94 -19.69 3.84
C LEU A 244 7.07 -18.99 4.89
N GLN A 245 5.93 -19.59 5.25
CA GLN A 245 4.92 -18.99 6.15
C GLN A 245 5.46 -18.75 7.57
N THR A 246 6.58 -19.38 7.95
CA THR A 246 7.24 -19.11 9.23
C THR A 246 7.75 -17.68 9.37
N ARG A 247 7.78 -16.87 8.30
CA ARG A 247 8.05 -15.42 8.37
C ARG A 247 6.88 -14.63 8.94
N GLU A 248 5.66 -15.14 8.83
CA GLU A 248 4.43 -14.40 9.05
C GLU A 248 3.98 -14.42 10.52
N GLN A 249 3.19 -13.40 10.89
CA GLN A 249 2.72 -13.13 12.26
C GLN A 249 2.02 -14.31 12.94
N HIS A 250 1.27 -15.14 12.19
CA HIS A 250 0.48 -16.23 12.75
C HIS A 250 1.34 -17.40 13.27
N ILE A 251 2.61 -17.49 12.84
CA ILE A 251 3.59 -18.45 13.36
C ILE A 251 4.60 -17.77 14.28
N ARG A 252 5.19 -16.65 13.82
CA ARG A 252 6.34 -16.03 14.49
C ARG A 252 6.01 -14.89 15.44
N ARG A 253 4.77 -14.40 15.48
CA ARG A 253 4.31 -13.37 16.44
C ARG A 253 5.24 -12.16 16.45
N ASP A 254 5.81 -11.79 17.60
CA ASP A 254 6.80 -10.72 17.80
C ASP A 254 8.07 -10.83 16.94
N LYS A 255 8.39 -12.03 16.44
CA LYS A 255 9.58 -12.30 15.61
C LYS A 255 9.28 -12.38 14.11
N ALA A 256 8.05 -12.06 13.71
CA ALA A 256 7.66 -12.03 12.31
C ALA A 256 8.41 -10.93 11.55
N THR A 257 8.47 -11.04 10.23
CA THR A 257 9.11 -10.02 9.39
C THR A 257 8.31 -8.71 9.31
N SER A 258 7.00 -8.78 9.57
CA SER A 258 6.06 -7.66 9.58
C SER A 258 4.81 -8.07 10.36
N ASN A 259 4.01 -7.08 10.79
CA ASN A 259 2.70 -7.32 11.38
C ASN A 259 1.59 -7.55 10.34
N ILE A 260 1.88 -7.45 9.03
CA ILE A 260 0.86 -7.57 7.99
C ILE A 260 0.12 -8.92 8.04
N CYS A 261 -1.20 -8.88 7.90
CA CYS A 261 -2.07 -10.05 7.81
C CYS A 261 -2.98 -9.94 6.58
N THR A 262 -4.08 -9.20 6.63
CA THR A 262 -4.81 -8.80 5.41
C THR A 262 -3.88 -7.93 4.56
N ALA A 263 -3.85 -8.16 3.25
CA ALA A 263 -3.04 -7.40 2.29
C ALA A 263 -3.96 -6.81 1.21
N GLN A 264 -3.66 -6.98 -0.07
CA GLN A 264 -4.45 -6.43 -1.19
C GLN A 264 -4.55 -7.46 -2.33
N VAL A 265 -5.01 -8.68 -2.02
CA VAL A 265 -5.02 -9.83 -2.93
C VAL A 265 -5.91 -9.57 -4.13
N LEU A 266 -7.14 -9.09 -3.95
CA LEU A 266 -8.08 -8.87 -5.06
C LEU A 266 -7.50 -7.87 -6.08
N LEU A 267 -6.80 -6.85 -5.58
CA LEU A 267 -6.22 -5.79 -6.40
C LEU A 267 -4.93 -6.27 -7.08
N ALA A 268 -4.15 -7.13 -6.43
CA ALA A 268 -3.02 -7.83 -7.04
C ALA A 268 -3.49 -8.75 -8.17
N VAL A 269 -4.63 -9.43 -8.00
CA VAL A 269 -5.28 -10.23 -9.06
C VAL A 269 -5.68 -9.32 -10.23
N ILE A 270 -6.34 -8.18 -9.99
CA ILE A 270 -6.70 -7.24 -11.06
C ILE A 270 -5.46 -6.77 -11.83
N ALA A 271 -4.40 -6.35 -11.13
CA ALA A 271 -3.17 -5.89 -11.77
C ALA A 271 -2.47 -7.01 -12.57
N ALA A 272 -2.44 -8.24 -12.04
CA ALA A 272 -1.90 -9.39 -12.77
C ALA A 272 -2.72 -9.70 -14.03
N MET A 273 -4.06 -9.63 -13.96
CA MET A 273 -4.93 -9.86 -15.10
C MET A 273 -4.83 -8.73 -16.13
N TYR A 274 -4.58 -7.48 -15.71
CA TYR A 274 -4.25 -6.39 -16.61
C TYR A 274 -2.98 -6.72 -17.42
N ALA A 275 -1.91 -7.16 -16.75
CA ALA A 275 -0.69 -7.58 -17.43
C ALA A 275 -0.88 -8.82 -18.33
N VAL A 276 -1.69 -9.79 -17.91
CA VAL A 276 -2.04 -10.96 -18.75
C VAL A 276 -2.81 -10.55 -20.01
N TYR A 277 -3.75 -9.61 -19.88
CA TYR A 277 -4.58 -9.16 -20.99
C TYR A 277 -3.79 -8.38 -22.04
N HIS A 278 -2.95 -7.45 -21.57
CA HIS A 278 -2.15 -6.59 -22.45
C HIS A 278 -0.89 -7.30 -22.97
N GLY A 279 -0.31 -8.20 -22.18
CA GLY A 279 1.01 -8.78 -22.45
C GLY A 279 2.13 -7.74 -22.51
N PRO A 280 3.38 -8.15 -22.77
CA PRO A 280 4.51 -7.23 -22.81
C PRO A 280 4.38 -6.15 -23.89
N LYS A 281 3.81 -6.51 -25.06
CA LYS A 281 3.60 -5.57 -26.17
C LYS A 281 2.55 -4.52 -25.85
N GLY A 282 1.42 -4.91 -25.26
CA GLY A 282 0.35 -3.99 -24.88
C GLY A 282 0.80 -3.04 -23.78
N LEU A 283 1.49 -3.53 -22.75
CA LEU A 283 2.02 -2.69 -21.67
C LEU A 283 3.05 -1.68 -22.20
N ARG A 284 3.97 -2.11 -23.07
CA ARG A 284 4.92 -1.21 -23.73
C ARG A 284 4.21 -0.16 -24.59
N ALA A 285 3.15 -0.53 -25.30
CA ALA A 285 2.36 0.41 -26.10
C ALA A 285 1.64 1.44 -25.24
N VAL A 286 1.04 1.03 -24.11
CA VAL A 286 0.41 1.95 -23.14
C VAL A 286 1.46 2.92 -22.59
N ALA A 287 2.59 2.41 -22.09
CA ALA A 287 3.66 3.24 -21.56
C ALA A 287 4.20 4.23 -22.62
N GLN A 288 4.43 3.76 -23.85
CA GLN A 288 4.92 4.61 -24.94
C GLN A 288 3.91 5.71 -25.30
N ARG A 289 2.62 5.39 -25.30
CA ARG A 289 1.56 6.36 -25.58
C ARG A 289 1.55 7.45 -24.51
N VAL A 290 1.57 7.10 -23.23
CA VAL A 290 1.64 8.06 -22.11
C VAL A 290 2.89 8.94 -22.23
N HIS A 291 4.04 8.33 -22.49
CA HIS A 291 5.29 9.06 -22.69
C HIS A 291 5.22 10.05 -23.86
N ASN A 292 4.68 9.63 -25.01
CA ASN A 292 4.55 10.47 -26.19
C ASN A 292 3.64 11.67 -25.95
N PHE A 293 2.50 11.48 -25.26
CA PHE A 293 1.63 12.58 -24.87
C PHE A 293 2.33 13.57 -23.92
N THR A 294 3.16 13.05 -23.00
CA THR A 294 3.92 13.89 -22.08
C THR A 294 4.99 14.69 -22.81
N ALA A 295 5.69 14.08 -23.77
CA ALA A 295 6.64 14.78 -24.63
C ALA A 295 5.96 15.84 -25.51
N LYS A 296 4.78 15.53 -26.07
CA LYS A 296 3.94 16.47 -26.84
C LYS A 296 3.53 17.67 -25.98
N LEU A 297 3.08 17.43 -24.74
CA LEU A 297 2.73 18.50 -23.80
C LEU A 297 3.96 19.36 -23.46
N ALA A 298 5.09 18.75 -23.13
CA ALA A 298 6.31 19.46 -22.79
C ALA A 298 6.75 20.39 -23.93
N GLU A 299 6.73 19.90 -25.17
CA GLU A 299 7.07 20.72 -26.33
C GLU A 299 6.06 21.84 -26.58
N GLY A 300 4.76 21.54 -26.50
CA GLY A 300 3.72 22.56 -26.60
C GLY A 300 3.87 23.67 -25.55
N LEU A 301 4.22 23.32 -24.32
CA LEU A 301 4.48 24.29 -23.25
C LEU A 301 5.76 25.11 -23.49
N ARG A 302 6.83 24.51 -24.04
CA ARG A 302 8.03 25.26 -24.46
C ARG A 302 7.71 26.30 -25.54
N GLN A 303 6.88 25.94 -26.52
CA GLN A 303 6.46 26.87 -27.57
C GLN A 303 5.59 28.02 -27.04
N LEU A 304 4.88 27.80 -25.93
CA LEU A 304 4.19 28.87 -25.18
C LEU A 304 5.12 29.71 -24.30
N GLY A 305 6.43 29.40 -24.27
CA GLY A 305 7.45 30.14 -23.53
C GLY A 305 7.68 29.66 -22.10
N PHE A 306 7.14 28.52 -21.69
CA PHE A 306 7.38 27.95 -20.36
C PHE A 306 8.68 27.12 -20.32
N GLY A 307 9.38 27.18 -19.19
CA GLY A 307 10.54 26.32 -18.94
C GLY A 307 10.11 24.93 -18.49
N ILE A 308 10.68 23.88 -19.07
CA ILE A 308 10.56 22.52 -18.55
C ILE A 308 11.85 22.22 -17.78
N ALA A 309 11.73 21.94 -16.48
CA ALA A 309 12.88 21.88 -15.57
C ALA A 309 13.87 20.76 -15.93
N TYR A 310 13.39 19.67 -16.54
CA TYR A 310 14.17 18.50 -16.87
C TYR A 310 13.91 18.05 -18.31
N GLU A 311 14.98 17.67 -19.01
CA GLU A 311 14.87 17.11 -20.36
C GLU A 311 14.39 15.65 -20.36
N ASN A 312 14.65 14.92 -19.27
CA ASN A 312 14.45 13.48 -19.18
C ASN A 312 13.32 13.12 -18.23
N PHE A 313 12.25 12.49 -18.75
CA PHE A 313 11.07 12.13 -17.98
C PHE A 313 10.27 10.99 -18.62
N PHE A 314 9.42 10.33 -17.83
CA PHE A 314 8.46 9.34 -18.33
C PHE A 314 7.11 9.99 -18.67
N ASP A 315 6.28 10.22 -17.65
CA ASP A 315 4.91 10.74 -17.77
C ASP A 315 4.67 12.05 -17.01
N THR A 316 5.68 12.50 -16.29
CA THR A 316 5.57 13.63 -15.37
C THR A 316 6.58 14.69 -15.73
N ILE A 317 6.13 15.95 -15.82
CA ILE A 317 6.99 17.11 -16.09
C ILE A 317 6.81 18.17 -15.02
N ARG A 318 7.93 18.80 -14.67
CA ARG A 318 7.97 20.02 -13.85
C ARG A 318 8.11 21.24 -14.76
N VAL A 319 7.11 22.11 -14.70
CA VAL A 319 7.00 23.33 -15.51
C VAL A 319 7.29 24.54 -14.63
N GLU A 320 8.29 25.32 -15.03
CA GLU A 320 8.68 26.58 -14.39
C GLU A 320 7.83 27.73 -14.96
N LEU A 321 7.19 28.48 -14.08
CA LEU A 321 6.23 29.54 -14.42
C LEU A 321 6.87 30.94 -14.48
N GLY A 322 8.18 31.04 -14.25
CA GLY A 322 8.86 32.33 -14.11
C GLY A 322 8.36 33.10 -12.88
N GLN A 323 7.74 34.26 -13.09
CA GLN A 323 7.18 35.09 -12.01
C GLN A 323 5.71 34.79 -11.72
N ALA A 324 5.04 33.97 -12.54
CA ALA A 324 3.64 33.64 -12.33
C ALA A 324 3.48 32.70 -11.13
N SER A 325 2.39 32.89 -10.36
CA SER A 325 2.08 32.06 -9.20
C SER A 325 1.48 30.71 -9.62
N SER A 326 1.96 29.63 -9.01
CA SER A 326 1.38 28.29 -9.14
C SER A 326 -0.07 28.25 -8.66
N SER A 327 -0.41 28.98 -7.59
CA SER A 327 -1.77 29.05 -7.05
C SER A 327 -2.79 29.58 -8.07
N ASN A 328 -2.43 30.63 -8.82
CA ASN A 328 -3.31 31.24 -9.81
C ASN A 328 -3.56 30.30 -11.00
N LEU A 329 -2.53 29.54 -11.37
CA LEU A 329 -2.64 28.57 -12.46
C LEU A 329 -3.46 27.34 -12.04
N ILE A 330 -3.30 26.87 -10.81
CA ILE A 330 -4.12 25.80 -10.23
C ILE A 330 -5.59 26.22 -10.19
N GLU A 331 -5.90 27.43 -9.71
CA GLU A 331 -7.29 27.93 -9.68
C GLU A 331 -7.90 27.99 -11.10
N ARG A 332 -7.10 28.40 -12.10
CA ARG A 332 -7.52 28.38 -13.51
C ARG A 332 -7.78 26.96 -14.00
N ALA A 333 -6.92 26.01 -13.66
CA ALA A 333 -7.08 24.60 -14.01
C ALA A 333 -8.35 24.02 -13.38
N GLU A 334 -8.62 24.31 -12.11
CA GLU A 334 -9.80 23.83 -11.39
C GLU A 334 -11.10 24.33 -12.06
N ARG A 335 -11.13 25.60 -12.49
CA ARG A 335 -12.26 26.16 -13.27
C ARG A 335 -12.45 25.48 -14.62
N ALA A 336 -11.39 24.90 -15.19
CA ALA A 336 -11.44 24.10 -16.41
C ALA A 336 -11.71 22.61 -16.15
N GLY A 337 -11.95 22.20 -14.89
CA GLY A 337 -12.19 20.80 -14.54
C GLY A 337 -10.93 19.94 -14.48
N CYS A 338 -9.77 20.54 -14.27
CA CYS A 338 -8.48 19.86 -14.14
C CYS A 338 -7.81 20.14 -12.80
N ASN A 339 -7.11 19.16 -12.25
CA ASN A 339 -6.27 19.33 -11.06
C ASN A 339 -4.79 19.20 -11.43
N LEU A 340 -3.98 20.13 -10.93
CA LEU A 340 -2.53 20.17 -11.11
C LEU A 340 -1.86 20.15 -9.72
N ARG A 341 -0.59 19.79 -9.67
CA ARG A 341 0.19 19.78 -8.42
C ARG A 341 1.17 20.95 -8.38
N ALA A 342 1.16 21.73 -7.30
CA ALA A 342 2.23 22.68 -7.05
C ALA A 342 3.56 21.94 -6.78
N ALA A 343 4.61 22.30 -7.51
CA ALA A 343 5.99 21.88 -7.25
C ALA A 343 6.82 22.96 -6.53
N GLY A 344 6.19 24.11 -6.26
CA GLY A 344 6.71 25.29 -5.59
C GLY A 344 5.81 26.50 -5.87
N ASP A 345 6.16 27.67 -5.37
CA ASP A 345 5.36 28.90 -5.58
C ASP A 345 5.31 29.34 -7.05
N HIS A 346 6.31 28.93 -7.84
CA HIS A 346 6.48 29.29 -9.25
C HIS A 346 6.66 28.08 -10.16
N ALA A 347 6.25 26.89 -9.71
CA ALA A 347 6.38 25.65 -10.48
C ALA A 347 5.17 24.74 -10.34
N ILE A 348 4.81 24.05 -11.42
CA ILE A 348 3.75 23.03 -11.46
C ILE A 348 4.34 21.70 -11.89
N SER A 349 3.94 20.62 -11.23
CA SER A 349 4.12 19.25 -11.71
C SER A 349 2.84 18.78 -12.40
N ILE A 350 2.99 18.15 -13.56
CA ILE A 350 1.90 17.56 -14.35
C ILE A 350 2.26 16.12 -14.64
N SER A 351 1.43 15.17 -14.22
CA SER A 351 1.55 13.75 -14.53
C SER A 351 0.44 13.32 -15.46
N LEU A 352 0.78 12.80 -16.64
CA LEU A 352 -0.17 12.23 -17.58
C LEU A 352 -0.34 10.73 -17.37
N ASP A 353 -1.39 10.19 -17.94
CA ASP A 353 -1.81 8.82 -17.68
C ASP A 353 -2.45 8.14 -18.89
N GLU A 354 -2.83 6.86 -18.73
CA GLU A 354 -3.36 6.02 -19.81
C GLU A 354 -4.60 6.63 -20.48
N THR A 355 -5.38 7.42 -19.75
CA THR A 355 -6.66 7.99 -20.21
C THR A 355 -6.49 9.32 -20.97
N THR A 356 -5.28 9.88 -21.00
CA THR A 356 -4.97 11.14 -21.68
C THR A 356 -5.24 11.03 -23.18
N THR A 357 -5.89 12.03 -23.77
CA THR A 357 -6.07 12.19 -25.23
C THR A 357 -5.58 13.57 -25.69
N ASP A 358 -5.65 13.86 -26.99
CA ASP A 358 -5.33 15.19 -27.51
C ASP A 358 -6.18 16.30 -26.86
N PHE A 359 -7.41 15.99 -26.44
CA PHE A 359 -8.27 16.93 -25.73
C PHE A 359 -7.64 17.42 -24.41
N GLU A 360 -7.05 16.51 -23.62
CA GLU A 360 -6.36 16.89 -22.39
C GLU A 360 -5.13 17.75 -22.69
N ILE A 361 -4.40 17.49 -23.77
CA ILE A 361 -3.24 18.30 -24.18
C ILE A 361 -3.68 19.72 -24.53
N GLU A 362 -4.69 19.88 -25.38
CA GLU A 362 -5.25 21.18 -25.76
C GLU A 362 -5.78 21.96 -24.54
N THR A 363 -6.45 21.25 -23.63
CA THR A 363 -6.99 21.82 -22.39
C THR A 363 -5.86 22.33 -21.50
N LEU A 364 -4.82 21.53 -21.27
CA LEU A 364 -3.66 21.92 -20.47
C LEU A 364 -2.93 23.12 -21.10
N MET A 365 -2.68 23.10 -22.40
CA MET A 365 -2.06 24.24 -23.09
C MET A 365 -2.90 25.51 -23.00
N SER A 366 -4.23 25.39 -23.12
CA SER A 366 -5.16 26.51 -22.94
C SER A 366 -5.14 27.07 -21.52
N ILE A 367 -5.04 26.20 -20.50
CA ILE A 367 -4.87 26.60 -19.10
C ILE A 367 -3.58 27.41 -18.95
N PHE A 368 -2.46 26.93 -19.46
CA PHE A 368 -1.17 27.63 -19.36
C PHE A 368 -1.17 28.97 -20.10
N ARG A 369 -1.71 29.01 -21.33
CA ARG A 369 -1.82 30.24 -22.13
C ARG A 369 -2.80 31.27 -21.53
N GLY A 370 -3.87 30.81 -20.89
CA GLY A 370 -4.96 31.65 -20.37
C GLY A 370 -6.04 32.02 -21.40
N THR A 371 -5.90 31.56 -22.64
CA THR A 371 -6.91 31.66 -23.71
C THR A 371 -7.01 30.32 -24.40
N SER A 372 -8.14 30.05 -25.08
CA SER A 372 -8.28 28.84 -25.89
C SER A 372 -7.15 28.75 -26.92
N VAL A 373 -6.46 27.62 -26.90
CA VAL A 373 -5.65 27.13 -28.02
C VAL A 373 -6.56 26.21 -28.81
N ARG A 374 -6.91 26.58 -30.04
CA ARG A 374 -7.56 25.69 -31.01
C ARG A 374 -6.57 25.38 -32.11
N ASP A 375 -6.68 24.19 -32.67
CA ASP A 375 -5.90 23.74 -33.82
C ASP A 375 -4.39 23.79 -33.54
N PHE A 376 -3.93 22.87 -32.68
CA PHE A 376 -2.58 22.39 -32.84
C PHE A 376 -2.60 21.52 -34.09
N ALA A 377 -2.39 22.13 -35.26
CA ALA A 377 -2.26 21.36 -36.49
C ALA A 377 -1.18 20.29 -36.24
N ASP A 378 -1.49 19.03 -36.51
CA ASP A 378 -0.56 17.88 -36.44
C ASP A 378 0.74 18.08 -37.26
N ALA A 379 0.90 19.23 -37.91
CA ALA A 379 1.91 19.54 -38.89
C ALA A 379 3.25 20.07 -38.34
N ASP A 380 3.38 20.52 -37.08
CA ASP A 380 4.64 21.16 -36.62
C ASP A 380 5.13 20.83 -35.18
N VAL A 381 4.48 19.93 -34.41
CA VAL A 381 5.25 19.27 -33.32
C VAL A 381 5.97 18.12 -33.98
N GLU A 382 7.28 18.25 -34.25
CA GLU A 382 8.08 17.10 -34.67
C GLU A 382 7.74 15.90 -33.77
N SER A 383 7.25 14.85 -34.41
CA SER A 383 6.93 13.61 -33.74
C SER A 383 8.22 13.06 -33.11
N SER A 384 8.18 12.98 -31.77
CA SER A 384 9.06 12.15 -30.94
C SER A 384 10.53 12.58 -30.79
N SER A 385 10.78 13.59 -29.96
CA SER A 385 11.97 13.49 -29.10
C SER A 385 11.62 12.56 -27.95
N PHE A 386 11.93 11.27 -28.10
CA PHE A 386 11.87 10.32 -27.00
C PHE A 386 12.72 10.86 -25.83
N ARG A 387 12.08 11.11 -24.68
CA ARG A 387 12.69 11.83 -23.52
C ARG A 387 13.22 10.91 -22.44
N ILE A 388 13.38 9.62 -22.73
CA ILE A 388 14.08 8.70 -21.84
C ILE A 388 15.56 8.69 -22.27
N PRO A 389 16.51 8.95 -21.36
CA PRO A 389 17.93 8.99 -21.70
C PRO A 389 18.41 7.59 -22.06
N HIS A 390 19.38 7.48 -22.98
CA HIS A 390 19.89 6.19 -23.47
C HIS A 390 20.31 5.21 -22.36
N SER A 391 20.90 5.71 -21.27
CA SER A 391 21.30 4.88 -20.11
C SER A 391 20.12 4.27 -19.35
N ALA A 392 18.94 4.87 -19.45
CA ALA A 392 17.73 4.45 -18.78
C ALA A 392 16.75 3.70 -19.70
N ILE A 393 17.11 3.38 -20.94
CA ILE A 393 16.23 2.61 -21.83
C ILE A 393 16.25 1.14 -21.45
N ARG A 394 15.06 0.53 -21.31
CA ARG A 394 14.92 -0.91 -21.11
C ARG A 394 15.29 -1.66 -22.38
N ASN A 395 16.29 -2.52 -22.28
CA ASN A 395 16.67 -3.45 -23.34
C ASN A 395 16.27 -4.91 -23.03
N SER A 396 15.98 -5.23 -21.77
CA SER A 396 15.56 -6.56 -21.34
C SER A 396 14.10 -6.86 -21.70
N ASP A 397 13.85 -8.12 -22.05
CA ASP A 397 12.49 -8.65 -22.19
C ASP A 397 11.81 -8.78 -20.81
N PHE A 398 10.48 -8.82 -20.82
CA PHE A 398 9.64 -9.06 -19.64
C PHE A 398 8.36 -9.79 -20.06
N LEU A 399 7.71 -10.47 -19.11
CA LEU A 399 6.46 -11.20 -19.30
C LEU A 399 6.56 -12.21 -20.44
N THR A 400 7.69 -12.92 -20.50
CA THR A 400 7.96 -13.92 -21.55
C THR A 400 7.22 -15.23 -21.29
N HIS A 401 6.75 -15.46 -20.06
CA HIS A 401 5.98 -16.64 -19.71
C HIS A 401 4.69 -16.74 -20.57
N PRO A 402 4.28 -17.94 -21.03
CA PRO A 402 3.11 -18.10 -21.90
C PRO A 402 1.81 -17.51 -21.37
N VAL A 403 1.65 -17.44 -20.04
CA VAL A 403 0.45 -16.86 -19.40
C VAL A 403 0.18 -15.42 -19.86
N PHE A 404 1.22 -14.62 -20.10
CA PHE A 404 1.11 -13.23 -20.55
C PHE A 404 1.01 -13.08 -22.07
N ASN A 405 1.02 -14.19 -22.81
CA ASN A 405 1.08 -14.22 -24.27
C ASN A 405 -0.04 -15.07 -24.91
N THR A 406 -1.02 -15.51 -24.10
CA THR A 406 -2.08 -16.44 -24.55
C THR A 406 -3.49 -15.83 -24.50
N TYR A 407 -3.80 -14.92 -23.57
CA TYR A 407 -5.18 -14.51 -23.26
C TYR A 407 -5.48 -13.05 -23.66
N HIS A 408 -5.21 -12.68 -24.91
CA HIS A 408 -5.30 -11.28 -25.38
C HIS A 408 -6.66 -10.94 -26.01
N SER A 409 -7.43 -11.92 -26.46
CA SER A 409 -8.83 -11.67 -26.83
C SER A 409 -9.73 -11.67 -25.59
N GLU A 410 -10.79 -10.88 -25.62
CA GLU A 410 -11.75 -10.82 -24.50
C GLU A 410 -12.36 -12.20 -24.19
N THR A 411 -12.59 -13.04 -25.21
CA THR A 411 -13.10 -14.41 -25.03
C THR A 411 -12.09 -15.32 -24.34
N GLU A 412 -10.81 -15.25 -24.69
CA GLU A 412 -9.77 -16.04 -24.03
C GLU A 412 -9.58 -15.61 -22.59
N MET A 413 -9.56 -14.29 -22.34
CA MET A 413 -9.48 -13.75 -20.98
C MET A 413 -10.69 -14.18 -20.14
N LEU A 414 -11.91 -14.04 -20.65
CA LEU A 414 -13.13 -14.49 -19.97
C LEU A 414 -13.04 -15.97 -19.56
N ARG A 415 -12.58 -16.84 -20.47
CA ARG A 415 -12.39 -18.28 -20.20
C ARG A 415 -11.28 -18.53 -19.18
N TYR A 416 -10.20 -17.75 -19.22
CA TYR A 416 -9.11 -17.87 -18.25
C TYR A 416 -9.58 -17.52 -16.84
N LEU A 417 -10.24 -16.36 -16.68
CA LEU A 417 -10.81 -15.91 -15.41
C LEU A 417 -11.79 -16.94 -14.85
N ARG A 418 -12.69 -17.46 -15.69
CA ARG A 418 -13.66 -18.48 -15.25
C ARG A 418 -12.98 -19.78 -14.83
N ARG A 419 -11.91 -20.20 -15.53
CA ARG A 419 -11.14 -21.39 -15.18
C ARG A 419 -10.49 -21.26 -13.81
N LEU A 420 -9.88 -20.11 -13.52
CA LEU A 420 -9.30 -19.85 -12.20
C LEU A 420 -10.37 -19.80 -11.13
N GLU A 421 -11.45 -19.04 -11.34
CA GLU A 421 -12.58 -18.96 -10.41
C GLU A 421 -13.14 -20.35 -10.05
N SER A 422 -13.26 -21.25 -11.03
CA SER A 422 -13.80 -22.61 -10.81
C SER A 422 -12.92 -23.52 -9.94
N ARG A 423 -11.68 -23.13 -9.66
CA ARG A 423 -10.74 -23.85 -8.78
C ARG A 423 -10.75 -23.35 -7.35
N ASP A 424 -11.60 -22.36 -7.05
CA ASP A 424 -11.65 -21.70 -5.76
C ASP A 424 -13.01 -21.92 -5.08
N LEU A 425 -12.97 -22.36 -3.81
CA LEU A 425 -14.15 -22.36 -2.97
C LEU A 425 -14.36 -20.95 -2.39
N SER A 426 -15.57 -20.43 -2.57
CA SER A 426 -16.00 -19.08 -2.17
C SER A 426 -17.39 -19.11 -1.52
N LEU A 427 -17.88 -17.97 -1.01
CA LEU A 427 -19.22 -17.91 -0.38
C LEU A 427 -20.37 -18.11 -1.37
N CYS A 428 -20.10 -18.09 -2.68
CA CYS A 428 -21.06 -18.51 -3.71
C CYS A 428 -21.40 -20.00 -3.65
N HIS A 429 -20.58 -20.81 -2.96
CA HIS A 429 -20.68 -22.26 -2.95
C HIS A 429 -21.27 -22.79 -1.64
N SER A 430 -20.68 -22.38 -0.52
CA SER A 430 -21.03 -22.88 0.81
C SER A 430 -20.55 -21.94 1.91
N MET A 431 -20.94 -22.24 3.15
CA MET A 431 -20.36 -21.60 4.33
C MET A 431 -18.85 -21.87 4.41
N ILE A 432 -18.08 -20.83 4.69
CA ILE A 432 -16.65 -20.90 5.03
C ILE A 432 -16.50 -20.50 6.51
N PRO A 433 -16.56 -21.44 7.47
CA PRO A 433 -16.65 -21.13 8.90
C PRO A 433 -15.27 -20.85 9.54
N LEU A 434 -14.52 -19.89 8.98
CA LEU A 434 -13.23 -19.48 9.51
C LEU A 434 -13.40 -18.64 10.79
N GLY A 435 -13.03 -19.20 11.94
CA GLY A 435 -12.94 -18.47 13.20
C GLY A 435 -12.07 -17.21 13.07
N SER A 436 -12.43 -16.16 13.82
CA SER A 436 -11.79 -14.84 13.76
C SER A 436 -11.85 -14.12 12.38
N CYS A 437 -12.54 -14.67 11.38
CA CYS A 437 -12.66 -14.06 10.05
C CYS A 437 -14.04 -13.48 9.75
N THR A 438 -15.10 -13.92 10.44
CA THR A 438 -16.48 -13.44 10.26
C THR A 438 -16.88 -13.44 8.77
N MET A 439 -16.88 -14.61 8.13
CA MET A 439 -17.27 -14.79 6.72
C MET A 439 -18.79 -14.60 6.54
N LYS A 440 -19.25 -13.35 6.62
CA LYS A 440 -20.65 -12.95 6.48
C LYS A 440 -20.99 -12.60 5.03
N LEU A 441 -22.24 -12.25 4.78
CA LEU A 441 -22.69 -11.73 3.50
C LEU A 441 -21.94 -10.43 3.16
N ASN A 442 -21.41 -10.36 1.93
CA ASN A 442 -21.03 -9.12 1.27
C ASN A 442 -22.16 -8.79 0.29
N ALA A 443 -23.11 -7.95 0.70
CA ALA A 443 -24.35 -7.79 -0.05
C ALA A 443 -24.08 -7.05 -1.36
N THR A 444 -24.72 -7.47 -2.45
CA THR A 444 -24.55 -6.81 -3.76
C THR A 444 -24.86 -5.30 -3.69
N ALA A 445 -25.83 -4.89 -2.87
CA ALA A 445 -26.14 -3.48 -2.66
C ALA A 445 -25.02 -2.69 -1.97
N GLU A 446 -24.24 -3.32 -1.09
CA GLU A 446 -23.07 -2.73 -0.44
C GLU A 446 -21.88 -2.67 -1.42
N MET A 447 -21.77 -3.65 -2.31
CA MET A 447 -20.70 -3.74 -3.30
C MET A 447 -20.90 -2.80 -4.49
N PHE A 448 -22.14 -2.53 -4.90
CA PHE A 448 -22.43 -1.79 -6.12
C PHE A 448 -21.77 -0.40 -6.21
N PRO A 449 -21.69 0.40 -5.12
CA PRO A 449 -21.09 1.74 -5.18
C PRO A 449 -19.58 1.78 -5.40
N ILE A 450 -18.84 0.69 -5.16
CA ILE A 450 -17.37 0.73 -5.23
C ILE A 450 -16.86 1.00 -6.66
N SER A 451 -17.67 0.70 -7.67
CA SER A 451 -17.34 0.95 -9.08
C SER A 451 -18.02 2.20 -9.65
N TRP A 452 -18.79 2.94 -8.85
CA TRP A 452 -19.34 4.22 -9.29
C TRP A 452 -18.19 5.22 -9.55
N PRO A 453 -18.19 5.94 -10.68
CA PRO A 453 -17.17 6.94 -10.95
C PRO A 453 -16.99 7.96 -9.82
N GLU A 454 -18.08 8.35 -9.15
CA GLU A 454 -18.06 9.29 -8.02
C GLU A 454 -17.34 8.78 -6.77
N PHE A 455 -16.98 7.50 -6.71
CA PHE A 455 -16.11 6.92 -5.67
C PHE A 455 -14.77 6.46 -6.26
N ALA A 456 -14.81 5.79 -7.41
CA ALA A 456 -13.67 5.11 -8.01
C ALA A 456 -12.71 6.03 -8.79
N LYS A 457 -13.17 7.19 -9.29
CA LYS A 457 -12.38 8.08 -10.17
C LYS A 457 -11.81 9.32 -9.48
N LEU A 458 -12.00 9.48 -8.17
CA LEU A 458 -11.38 10.60 -7.46
C LEU A 458 -9.92 10.29 -7.13
N HIS A 459 -9.06 11.27 -7.37
CA HIS A 459 -7.67 11.25 -6.92
C HIS A 459 -7.59 11.55 -5.42
N PRO A 460 -6.76 10.85 -4.63
CA PRO A 460 -6.69 11.03 -3.16
C PRO A 460 -6.33 12.45 -2.72
N PHE A 461 -5.54 13.16 -3.52
CA PHE A 461 -5.15 14.55 -3.28
C PHE A 461 -5.98 15.56 -4.07
N ALA A 462 -7.20 15.20 -4.49
CA ALA A 462 -8.13 16.14 -5.10
C ALA A 462 -8.53 17.25 -4.09
N PRO A 463 -8.75 18.49 -4.55
CA PRO A 463 -9.15 19.59 -3.68
C PRO A 463 -10.41 19.32 -2.88
N ASP A 464 -10.48 19.95 -1.72
CA ASP A 464 -11.59 19.84 -0.77
C ASP A 464 -12.97 20.11 -1.38
N SER A 465 -13.03 21.02 -2.33
CA SER A 465 -14.26 21.40 -3.05
C SER A 465 -14.82 20.29 -3.94
N GLN A 466 -14.05 19.23 -4.21
CA GLN A 466 -14.41 18.13 -5.11
C GLN A 466 -14.77 16.84 -4.37
N THR A 467 -14.47 16.75 -3.08
CA THR A 467 -14.55 15.51 -2.27
C THR A 467 -15.65 15.56 -1.21
N SER A 468 -16.60 16.50 -1.33
CA SER A 468 -17.65 16.71 -0.32
C SER A 468 -18.50 15.47 -0.02
N GLY A 469 -18.78 14.63 -1.02
CA GLY A 469 -19.51 13.37 -0.82
C GLY A 469 -18.69 12.34 -0.05
N TYR A 470 -17.39 12.24 -0.32
CA TYR A 470 -16.48 11.38 0.48
C TYR A 470 -16.41 11.86 1.93
N ARG A 471 -16.27 13.17 2.16
CA ARG A 471 -16.23 13.72 3.53
C ARG A 471 -17.48 13.42 4.31
N GLU A 472 -18.64 13.70 3.74
CA GLU A 472 -19.91 13.41 4.40
C GLU A 472 -20.08 11.92 4.72
N MET A 473 -19.67 11.03 3.80
CA MET A 473 -19.66 9.59 4.06
C MET A 473 -18.69 9.22 5.19
N CYS A 474 -17.48 9.77 5.19
CA CYS A 474 -16.48 9.53 6.23
C CYS A 474 -16.93 10.05 7.60
N ASP A 475 -17.55 11.23 7.65
CA ASP A 475 -18.08 11.83 8.88
C ASP A 475 -19.24 11.01 9.43
N GLN A 476 -20.17 10.58 8.57
CA GLN A 476 -21.28 9.71 8.97
C GLN A 476 -20.78 8.36 9.47
N LEU A 477 -19.89 7.70 8.72
CA LEU A 477 -19.30 6.43 9.12
C LEU A 477 -18.51 6.58 10.43
N GLY A 478 -17.71 7.64 10.57
CA GLY A 478 -16.97 7.95 11.79
C GLY A 478 -17.90 8.12 12.99
N GLY A 479 -19.00 8.86 12.84
CA GLY A 479 -20.02 9.03 13.88
C GLY A 479 -20.72 7.72 14.26
N TRP A 480 -21.08 6.89 13.29
CA TRP A 480 -21.69 5.58 13.54
C TRP A 480 -20.73 4.62 14.25
N LEU A 481 -19.48 4.55 13.81
CA LEU A 481 -18.47 3.70 14.42
C LEU A 481 -18.12 4.18 15.84
N ALA A 482 -18.07 5.50 16.08
CA ALA A 482 -17.91 6.07 17.41
C ALA A 482 -19.05 5.64 18.35
N GLU A 483 -20.30 5.74 17.90
CA GLU A 483 -21.46 5.28 18.68
C GLU A 483 -21.43 3.77 18.97
N ILE A 484 -21.13 2.95 17.95
CA ILE A 484 -21.03 1.48 18.08
C ILE A 484 -19.95 1.08 19.09
N THR A 485 -18.86 1.84 19.17
CA THR A 485 -17.70 1.48 19.98
C THR A 485 -17.64 2.19 21.33
N GLY A 486 -18.41 3.27 21.51
CA GLY A 486 -18.34 4.14 22.69
C GLY A 486 -17.10 5.05 22.73
N PHE A 487 -16.37 5.22 21.61
CA PHE A 487 -15.22 6.11 21.54
C PHE A 487 -15.60 7.53 21.14
N ALA A 488 -14.75 8.48 21.51
CA ALA A 488 -14.96 9.90 21.20
C ALA A 488 -14.63 10.28 19.75
N ALA A 489 -13.77 9.51 19.06
CA ALA A 489 -13.30 9.81 17.72
C ALA A 489 -12.87 8.54 16.96
N ILE A 490 -12.87 8.63 15.63
CA ILE A 490 -12.46 7.56 14.72
C ILE A 490 -11.46 8.12 13.71
N SER A 491 -10.39 7.35 13.45
CA SER A 491 -9.52 7.55 12.29
C SER A 491 -9.79 6.46 11.25
N LEU A 492 -10.06 6.87 10.01
CA LEU A 492 -10.30 5.95 8.89
C LEU A 492 -9.03 5.68 8.05
N GLN A 493 -7.88 6.21 8.47
CA GLN A 493 -6.62 6.08 7.72
C GLN A 493 -6.02 4.65 7.71
N PRO A 494 -6.03 3.88 8.81
CA PRO A 494 -5.42 2.55 8.80
C PRO A 494 -6.13 1.59 7.84
N ASN A 495 -5.42 1.14 6.81
CA ASN A 495 -5.95 0.31 5.72
C ASN A 495 -5.88 -1.21 5.97
N ALA A 496 -5.60 -1.64 7.20
CA ALA A 496 -5.71 -3.03 7.64
C ALA A 496 -5.86 -3.09 9.17
N GLY A 497 -6.33 -4.22 9.71
CA GLY A 497 -6.45 -4.39 11.17
C GLY A 497 -5.10 -4.25 11.88
N SER A 498 -4.05 -4.85 11.32
CA SER A 498 -2.67 -4.71 11.81
C SER A 498 -2.18 -3.26 11.77
N GLN A 499 -2.64 -2.45 10.81
CA GLN A 499 -2.33 -1.02 10.78
C GLN A 499 -3.11 -0.24 11.85
N GLY A 500 -4.33 -0.65 12.16
CA GLY A 500 -5.10 -0.10 13.27
C GLY A 500 -4.44 -0.37 14.62
N GLU A 501 -3.90 -1.57 14.81
CA GLU A 501 -3.06 -1.92 15.96
C GLU A 501 -1.83 -1.04 16.06
N PHE A 502 -1.05 -0.95 14.99
CA PHE A 502 0.14 -0.11 14.97
C PHE A 502 -0.19 1.36 15.25
N ALA A 503 -1.22 1.91 14.61
CA ALA A 503 -1.65 3.29 14.82
C ALA A 503 -2.14 3.55 16.25
N GLY A 504 -2.92 2.62 16.82
CA GLY A 504 -3.39 2.72 18.20
C GLY A 504 -2.25 2.68 19.22
N LEU A 505 -1.26 1.82 19.02
CA LEU A 505 -0.07 1.76 19.87
C LEU A 505 0.82 2.99 19.73
N LEU A 506 0.95 3.55 18.52
CA LEU A 506 1.61 4.85 18.32
C LEU A 506 0.87 5.97 19.07
N ALA A 507 -0.47 5.99 19.02
CA ALA A 507 -1.26 6.97 19.76
C ALA A 507 -1.04 6.83 21.29
N ILE A 508 -1.01 5.61 21.82
CA ILE A 508 -0.69 5.37 23.24
C ILE A 508 0.73 5.86 23.57
N ARG A 509 1.71 5.58 22.72
CA ARG A 509 3.11 6.03 22.92
C ARG A 509 3.20 7.56 22.96
N GLU A 510 2.58 8.25 22.01
CA GLU A 510 2.58 9.72 21.98
C GLU A 510 1.76 10.30 23.13
N TYR A 511 0.71 9.63 23.58
CA TYR A 511 -0.03 10.00 24.80
C TYR A 511 0.89 9.97 26.03
N HIS A 512 1.62 8.88 26.26
CA HIS A 512 2.60 8.79 27.36
C HIS A 512 3.69 9.86 27.25
N ALA A 513 4.24 10.07 26.05
CA ALA A 513 5.23 11.12 25.82
C ALA A 513 4.67 12.53 26.13
N SER A 514 3.43 12.81 25.76
CA SER A 514 2.77 14.11 26.02
C SER A 514 2.58 14.40 27.52
N ARG A 515 2.55 13.35 28.35
CA ARG A 515 2.48 13.45 29.82
C ARG A 515 3.85 13.48 30.50
N GLY A 516 4.94 13.50 29.72
CA GLY A 516 6.30 13.43 30.27
C GLY A 516 6.71 12.02 30.71
N GLU A 517 6.03 10.98 30.24
CA GLU A 517 6.30 9.57 30.56
C GLU A 517 6.78 8.74 29.34
N PRO A 518 7.71 9.22 28.50
CA PRO A 518 8.14 8.49 27.29
C PRO A 518 8.89 7.19 27.59
N HIS A 519 9.24 6.95 28.86
CA HIS A 519 9.90 5.72 29.32
C HIS A 519 8.94 4.53 29.40
N ARG A 520 7.62 4.75 29.40
CA ARG A 520 6.62 3.69 29.39
C ARG A 520 6.62 3.00 28.02
N ASN A 521 7.19 1.80 27.96
CA ASN A 521 7.33 1.03 26.73
C ASN A 521 6.99 -0.47 26.88
N VAL A 522 6.48 -0.92 28.03
CA VAL A 522 6.04 -2.32 28.21
C VAL A 522 4.61 -2.50 27.71
N CYS A 523 4.42 -3.47 26.83
CA CYS A 523 3.11 -3.90 26.34
C CYS A 523 2.80 -5.31 26.84
N LEU A 524 1.80 -5.42 27.72
CA LEU A 524 1.27 -6.70 28.17
C LEU A 524 0.41 -7.31 27.07
N ILE A 525 0.61 -8.59 26.74
CA ILE A 525 -0.15 -9.28 25.69
C ILE A 525 -0.49 -10.70 26.15
N PRO A 526 -1.77 -11.09 26.26
CA PRO A 526 -2.17 -12.47 26.54
C PRO A 526 -1.60 -13.46 25.52
N GLN A 527 -1.22 -14.66 25.97
CA GLN A 527 -0.73 -15.73 25.10
C GLN A 527 -1.75 -16.13 24.01
N SER A 528 -3.03 -15.96 24.29
CA SER A 528 -4.14 -16.21 23.36
C SER A 528 -4.29 -15.15 22.25
N ALA A 529 -3.68 -13.97 22.39
CA ALA A 529 -3.84 -12.88 21.44
C ALA A 529 -3.42 -13.28 20.01
N HIS A 530 -4.05 -12.67 19.01
CA HIS A 530 -3.69 -12.87 17.60
C HIS A 530 -2.21 -12.50 17.37
N GLY A 531 -1.57 -13.12 16.37
CA GLY A 531 -0.14 -12.94 16.13
C GLY A 531 0.25 -11.53 15.66
N THR A 532 -0.72 -10.76 15.15
CA THR A 532 -0.53 -9.34 14.78
C THR A 532 -0.24 -8.49 16.00
N ASN A 533 -0.90 -8.71 17.14
CA ASN A 533 -0.74 -7.90 18.34
C ASN A 533 0.73 -7.77 18.78
N PRO A 534 1.47 -8.86 19.05
CA PRO A 534 2.88 -8.77 19.41
C PRO A 534 3.78 -8.23 18.28
N ALA A 535 3.46 -8.52 17.02
CA ALA A 535 4.21 -7.95 15.89
C ALA A 535 4.04 -6.42 15.80
N SER A 536 2.81 -5.93 15.95
CA SER A 536 2.45 -4.51 15.98
C SER A 536 3.12 -3.80 17.16
N ALA A 537 3.15 -4.43 18.33
CA ALA A 537 3.81 -3.89 19.52
C ALA A 537 5.32 -3.73 19.35
N VAL A 538 6.02 -4.75 18.86
CA VAL A 538 7.46 -4.66 18.57
C VAL A 538 7.74 -3.58 17.54
N MET A 539 6.94 -3.53 16.47
CA MET A 539 7.09 -2.54 15.41
C MET A 539 6.79 -1.10 15.89
N ALA A 540 5.93 -0.94 16.90
CA ALA A 540 5.69 0.33 17.59
C ALA A 540 6.71 0.63 18.71
N GLY A 541 7.78 -0.18 18.83
CA GLY A 541 8.89 0.05 19.76
C GLY A 541 8.62 -0.39 21.20
N PHE A 542 7.56 -1.18 21.44
CA PHE A 542 7.23 -1.70 22.76
C PHE A 542 7.98 -3.01 23.06
N LYS A 543 8.31 -3.20 24.35
CA LYS A 543 8.75 -4.47 24.91
C LYS A 543 7.53 -5.33 25.23
N VAL A 544 7.36 -6.42 24.48
CA VAL A 544 6.27 -7.37 24.69
C VAL A 544 6.52 -8.21 25.94
N VAL A 545 5.54 -8.25 26.84
CA VAL A 545 5.52 -9.13 28.01
C VAL A 545 4.26 -9.99 27.93
N ALA A 546 4.45 -11.30 27.78
CA ALA A 546 3.32 -12.23 27.64
C ALA A 546 2.57 -12.37 28.96
N ILE A 547 1.23 -12.40 28.93
CA ILE A 547 0.37 -12.75 30.07
C ILE A 547 -0.15 -14.18 29.90
N ALA A 548 -0.08 -14.98 30.97
CA ALA A 548 -0.58 -16.33 30.98
C ALA A 548 -2.10 -16.37 30.80
N THR A 549 -2.58 -17.47 30.25
CA THR A 549 -4.02 -17.77 30.16
C THR A 549 -4.33 -19.02 30.95
N LEU A 550 -5.48 -19.04 31.61
CA LEU A 550 -6.01 -20.18 32.33
C LEU A 550 -6.42 -21.30 31.36
N LYS A 551 -6.73 -22.48 31.90
CA LYS A 551 -7.08 -23.67 31.09
C LYS A 551 -8.40 -23.54 30.34
N ASP A 552 -9.31 -22.74 30.87
CA ASP A 552 -10.59 -22.37 30.24
C ASP A 552 -10.44 -21.28 29.19
N GLY A 553 -9.24 -20.67 29.09
CA GLY A 553 -8.88 -19.72 28.05
C GLY A 553 -8.96 -18.26 28.47
N ASP A 554 -9.37 -17.98 29.71
CA ASP A 554 -9.42 -16.64 30.28
C ASP A 554 -8.01 -16.12 30.61
N ILE A 555 -7.85 -14.80 30.74
CA ILE A 555 -6.60 -14.18 31.19
C ILE A 555 -6.37 -14.53 32.66
N ASP A 556 -5.15 -14.97 33.00
CA ASP A 556 -4.76 -15.20 34.38
C ASP A 556 -4.59 -13.85 35.11
N LEU A 557 -5.59 -13.47 35.91
CA LEU A 557 -5.58 -12.23 36.67
C LEU A 557 -4.43 -12.13 37.67
N ALA A 558 -3.98 -13.25 38.25
CA ALA A 558 -2.88 -13.23 39.20
C ALA A 558 -1.56 -12.92 38.49
N ASP A 559 -1.33 -13.53 37.33
CA ASP A 559 -0.18 -13.24 36.48
C ASP A 559 -0.23 -11.81 35.90
N LEU A 560 -1.42 -11.34 35.49
CA LEU A 560 -1.62 -9.96 35.05
C LEU A 560 -1.23 -8.96 36.14
N ARG A 561 -1.75 -9.15 37.37
CA ARG A 561 -1.42 -8.28 38.51
C ARG A 561 0.08 -8.29 38.81
N ALA A 562 0.68 -9.49 38.90
CA ALA A 562 2.10 -9.62 39.18
C ALA A 562 2.99 -8.91 38.13
N LYS A 563 2.62 -9.00 36.85
CA LYS A 563 3.35 -8.32 35.76
C LYS A 563 3.07 -6.83 35.71
N ALA A 564 1.85 -6.39 36.00
CA ALA A 564 1.53 -4.97 36.14
C ALA A 564 2.30 -4.34 37.31
N ASP A 565 2.38 -5.02 38.47
CA ASP A 565 3.18 -4.59 39.62
C ASP A 565 4.68 -4.50 39.27
N THR A 566 5.20 -5.55 38.62
CA THR A 566 6.62 -5.62 38.19
C THR A 566 6.97 -4.49 37.22
N HIS A 567 6.03 -4.13 36.34
CA HIS A 567 6.19 -3.13 35.30
C HIS A 567 5.51 -1.80 35.61
N ALA A 568 5.13 -1.50 36.86
CA ALA A 568 4.34 -0.31 37.18
C ALA A 568 4.92 1.01 36.65
N HIS A 569 6.26 1.11 36.65
CA HIS A 569 6.99 2.26 36.15
C HIS A 569 7.04 2.34 34.62
N ASP A 570 7.19 1.22 33.92
CA ASP A 570 7.39 1.16 32.47
C ASP A 570 6.17 0.64 31.68
N LEU A 571 5.06 0.31 32.36
CA LEU A 571 3.82 -0.17 31.78
C LEU A 571 3.20 0.92 30.91
N ALA A 572 3.03 0.59 29.64
CA ALA A 572 2.52 1.49 28.64
C ALA A 572 1.16 1.03 28.13
N ALA A 573 1.01 -0.26 27.83
CA ALA A 573 -0.22 -0.79 27.26
C ALA A 573 -0.53 -2.22 27.71
N LEU A 574 -1.80 -2.58 27.67
CA LEU A 574 -2.30 -3.95 27.49
C LEU A 574 -2.94 -4.03 26.10
N MET A 575 -2.65 -5.08 25.33
CA MET A 575 -3.46 -5.46 24.18
C MET A 575 -4.34 -6.65 24.54
N VAL A 576 -5.65 -6.49 24.45
CA VAL A 576 -6.64 -7.54 24.76
C VAL A 576 -7.63 -7.70 23.61
N THR A 577 -8.07 -8.93 23.32
CA THR A 577 -9.14 -9.19 22.35
C THR A 577 -10.42 -9.51 23.12
N TYR A 578 -11.54 -8.85 22.80
CA TYR A 578 -12.82 -9.10 23.47
C TYR A 578 -13.96 -9.32 22.45
N PRO A 579 -14.80 -10.37 22.60
CA PRO A 579 -14.51 -11.58 23.36
C PRO A 579 -13.17 -12.21 22.94
N SER A 580 -12.61 -13.07 23.77
CA SER A 580 -11.27 -13.62 23.56
C SER A 580 -11.16 -14.40 22.25
N THR A 581 -9.94 -14.71 21.82
CA THR A 581 -9.70 -15.53 20.61
C THR A 581 -10.22 -16.97 20.75
N HIS A 582 -10.55 -17.40 21.97
CA HIS A 582 -11.26 -18.65 22.26
C HIS A 582 -12.77 -18.57 22.03
N GLY A 583 -13.31 -17.37 21.77
CA GLY A 583 -14.74 -17.16 21.53
C GLY A 583 -15.57 -17.04 22.82
N VAL A 584 -14.95 -16.64 23.93
CA VAL A 584 -15.59 -16.55 25.26
C VAL A 584 -15.60 -15.10 25.74
N PHE A 585 -16.72 -14.69 26.37
CA PHE A 585 -16.83 -13.41 27.07
C PHE A 585 -16.26 -13.54 28.49
N GLU A 586 -15.08 -13.00 28.70
CA GLU A 586 -14.46 -12.93 30.04
C GLU A 586 -15.30 -12.02 30.94
N THR A 587 -15.69 -12.52 32.11
CA THR A 587 -16.47 -11.77 33.10
C THR A 587 -15.65 -10.71 33.84
N THR A 588 -14.32 -10.79 33.71
CA THR A 588 -13.32 -9.98 34.42
C THR A 588 -12.76 -8.84 33.57
N ILE A 589 -13.25 -8.60 32.35
CA ILE A 589 -12.67 -7.61 31.41
C ILE A 589 -12.54 -6.20 32.01
N ARG A 590 -13.51 -5.75 32.81
CA ARG A 590 -13.43 -4.44 33.47
C ARG A 590 -12.34 -4.40 34.53
N GLU A 591 -12.22 -5.46 35.32
CA GLU A 591 -11.15 -5.61 36.31
C GLU A 591 -9.77 -5.61 35.64
N ILE A 592 -9.64 -6.28 34.48
CA ILE A 592 -8.42 -6.28 33.66
C ILE A 592 -8.06 -4.84 33.25
N CYS A 593 -9.02 -4.08 32.74
CA CYS A 593 -8.81 -2.67 32.37
C CYS A 593 -8.39 -1.84 33.60
N GLU A 594 -9.11 -1.98 34.71
CA GLU A 594 -8.84 -1.27 35.96
C GLU A 594 -7.44 -1.56 36.52
N ILE A 595 -6.97 -2.82 36.44
CA ILE A 595 -5.59 -3.19 36.84
C ILE A 595 -4.58 -2.41 36.00
N VAL A 596 -4.74 -2.36 34.68
CA VAL A 596 -3.80 -1.68 33.78
C VAL A 596 -3.82 -0.17 34.00
N HIS A 597 -5.01 0.43 34.10
CA HIS A 597 -5.18 1.86 34.37
C HIS A 597 -4.61 2.24 35.74
N GLY A 598 -4.80 1.40 36.76
CA GLY A 598 -4.24 1.60 38.10
C GLY A 598 -2.71 1.65 38.14
N HIS A 599 -2.04 1.10 37.11
CA HIS A 599 -0.59 1.11 36.93
C HIS A 599 -0.13 2.14 35.87
N GLY A 600 -1.02 3.02 35.42
CA GLY A 600 -0.70 4.10 34.48
C GLY A 600 -0.64 3.69 33.00
N GLY A 601 -0.92 2.42 32.69
CA GLY A 601 -1.00 1.91 31.32
C GLY A 601 -2.30 2.34 30.60
N GLN A 602 -2.37 2.04 29.30
CA GLN A 602 -3.57 2.19 28.48
C GLN A 602 -4.04 0.82 27.97
N VAL A 603 -5.32 0.68 27.64
CA VAL A 603 -5.92 -0.55 27.15
C VAL A 603 -6.22 -0.41 25.67
N TYR A 604 -5.46 -1.14 24.86
CA TYR A 604 -5.75 -1.37 23.46
C TYR A 604 -6.65 -2.60 23.33
N MET A 605 -7.83 -2.44 22.73
CA MET A 605 -8.71 -3.55 22.39
C MET A 605 -8.59 -3.94 20.91
N ASP A 606 -8.30 -5.20 20.66
CA ASP A 606 -8.46 -5.81 19.35
C ASP A 606 -9.96 -6.07 19.09
N GLY A 607 -10.53 -5.27 18.18
CA GLY A 607 -11.93 -5.32 17.79
C GLY A 607 -12.23 -6.25 16.62
N ALA A 608 -11.34 -7.18 16.27
CA ALA A 608 -11.63 -8.19 15.24
C ALA A 608 -12.87 -9.03 15.55
N ASN A 609 -13.20 -9.20 16.84
CA ASN A 609 -14.35 -9.96 17.33
C ASN A 609 -15.60 -9.10 17.60
N MET A 610 -15.64 -7.85 17.13
CA MET A 610 -16.75 -6.93 17.34
C MET A 610 -18.11 -7.45 16.84
N ASN A 611 -18.15 -8.42 15.93
CA ASN A 611 -19.40 -9.05 15.51
C ASN A 611 -20.20 -9.70 16.66
N ALA A 612 -19.54 -10.02 17.78
CA ALA A 612 -20.20 -10.49 18.99
C ALA A 612 -20.62 -9.35 19.94
N GLN A 613 -20.16 -8.11 19.72
CA GLN A 613 -20.39 -6.97 20.60
C GLN A 613 -21.42 -5.96 20.06
N VAL A 614 -21.45 -5.71 18.75
CA VAL A 614 -22.27 -4.66 18.13
C VAL A 614 -23.73 -4.74 18.60
N GLY A 615 -24.22 -3.65 19.22
CA GLY A 615 -25.58 -3.55 19.76
C GLY A 615 -25.81 -4.18 21.13
N LEU A 616 -24.80 -4.81 21.73
CA LEU A 616 -24.88 -5.48 23.03
C LEU A 616 -23.96 -4.84 24.07
N CYS A 617 -22.72 -4.53 23.69
CA CYS A 617 -21.75 -3.85 24.54
C CYS A 617 -20.78 -3.02 23.68
N ARG A 618 -20.09 -2.07 24.30
CA ARG A 618 -19.20 -1.11 23.63
C ARG A 618 -17.82 -1.14 24.29
N PRO A 619 -16.70 -1.29 23.55
CA PRO A 619 -15.34 -1.24 24.07
C PRO A 619 -15.05 -0.05 25.01
N GLY A 620 -15.49 1.15 24.64
CA GLY A 620 -15.31 2.36 25.46
C GLY A 620 -16.02 2.28 26.82
N ASP A 621 -17.18 1.63 26.91
CA ASP A 621 -17.94 1.48 28.16
C ASP A 621 -17.39 0.36 29.08
N ILE A 622 -16.48 -0.48 28.57
CA ILE A 622 -15.84 -1.57 29.33
C ILE A 622 -14.38 -1.27 29.68
N GLY A 623 -13.88 -0.06 29.36
CA GLY A 623 -12.58 0.44 29.80
C GLY A 623 -11.46 0.37 28.76
N ALA A 624 -11.76 0.08 27.49
CA ALA A 624 -10.76 0.25 26.44
C ALA A 624 -10.54 1.73 26.12
N ASP A 625 -9.28 2.13 25.89
CA ASP A 625 -8.92 3.51 25.53
C ASP A 625 -8.85 3.71 24.01
N VAL A 626 -8.50 2.63 23.28
CA VAL A 626 -8.40 2.62 21.83
C VAL A 626 -8.73 1.23 21.30
N CYS A 627 -9.32 1.16 20.11
CA CYS A 627 -9.67 -0.08 19.45
C CYS A 627 -9.52 0.08 17.93
N HIS A 628 -9.17 -1.01 17.24
CA HIS A 628 -9.35 -1.07 15.79
C HIS A 628 -10.57 -1.91 15.43
N LEU A 629 -11.14 -1.64 14.25
CA LEU A 629 -12.23 -2.42 13.68
C LEU A 629 -11.79 -3.06 12.36
N ASN A 630 -12.06 -4.35 12.18
CA ASN A 630 -11.95 -4.97 10.86
C ASN A 630 -13.26 -4.77 10.10
N LEU A 631 -13.32 -3.74 9.24
CA LEU A 631 -14.47 -3.52 8.36
C LEU A 631 -14.69 -4.72 7.42
N HIS A 632 -13.61 -5.37 6.97
CA HIS A 632 -13.63 -6.59 6.16
C HIS A 632 -13.98 -7.88 6.93
N LYS A 633 -14.41 -7.76 8.18
CA LYS A 633 -14.95 -8.85 8.98
C LYS A 633 -16.35 -8.46 9.46
N THR A 634 -16.41 -7.51 10.38
CA THR A 634 -17.65 -7.15 11.07
C THR A 634 -18.58 -6.31 10.19
N PHE A 635 -18.06 -5.53 9.23
CA PHE A 635 -18.83 -4.53 8.48
C PHE A 635 -18.77 -4.75 6.96
N CYS A 636 -18.82 -6.02 6.55
CA CYS A 636 -19.17 -6.49 5.20
C CYS A 636 -18.24 -6.11 4.04
N ILE A 637 -17.14 -5.38 4.23
CA ILE A 637 -16.11 -5.27 3.17
C ILE A 637 -15.69 -6.70 2.78
N PRO A 638 -15.59 -7.03 1.47
CA PRO A 638 -15.27 -8.38 1.04
C PRO A 638 -13.87 -8.81 1.47
N HIS A 639 -13.72 -10.11 1.68
CA HIS A 639 -12.46 -10.72 2.10
C HIS A 639 -11.39 -10.74 0.99
N GLY A 640 -11.78 -10.65 -0.28
CA GLY A 640 -10.89 -10.39 -1.43
C GLY A 640 -9.87 -11.50 -1.73
N GLY A 641 -10.03 -12.70 -1.20
CA GLY A 641 -9.00 -13.75 -1.24
C GLY A 641 -7.82 -13.50 -0.29
N GLY A 642 -7.91 -12.48 0.58
CA GLY A 642 -6.87 -12.08 1.53
C GLY A 642 -6.60 -10.57 1.61
N GLY A 643 -7.56 -9.74 1.21
CA GLY A 643 -7.42 -8.29 1.09
C GLY A 643 -8.04 -7.76 -0.19
#